data_AF-A0A651F8F9-F1
#
_entry.id   AF-A0A651F8F9-F1
#
_cell.length_a   1.000
_cell.length_b   1.000
_cell.length_c   1.000
_cell.angle_alpha   90.00
_cell.angle_beta   90.00
_cell.angle_gamma   90.00
#
_symmetry.space_group_name_H-M   'P 1'
#
loop_
_entity.id
_entity.type
_entity.pdbx_description
1 polymer ?
#
loop_
_entity_poly.entity_id
_entity_poly.type
_entity_poly.pdbx_seq_one_letter_code
_entity_poly.pdbx_strand_id
1 'polypeptide(L)'
;MGLKGINPFEEHADKIALGVFGLLAAGIFVWQFATPLTVQMTGGNPTTPRSAADSIRTQSSSAEAEMNSPAMPAELPPVPDLVARFDRAVAGEAQPVALVGLFPGVAGTTVPGGFDPEQPTGVGDPPTLVLAEPPAPRDLITNVFGGAVDPLEVFRISELAAAVGTEQPFDLFVPTVQASFPVGEFVAELRGERTDVELADGSELVPSRMWEGRTELIGLELERERWDPTSRAWVDRQIIAPLRGSESLLARAQSADFVAGDFGALLNDERTNRQQVRRPGFVPILSPNCWLWPELVRSLVPSPAVMEERDRLIRDIRAQEREITRLNNLLNPGTGGDGAWLIPNLDGGPFEGMPTPGSAWPQVPPTVLAQGGGGGGPRPERPDTGDADERRRERLQQQIETAQRRIDTAVERLAEMGFDRLGTPLTDPCAQTIDEPLGSLSLRDVESFTVWAHDYSAQRGTVYRYRLRAFVTNPLFGNARSLNEEQRPLAEQLLLESTWSSWSEPVQVPGEVSFFATAARSGAAIGGLGPTNARRAGAGSFELYRFIYGYWRRIEATTESGQRIAGTGTHQTELPIFRFEGSGSDRRLLAEFDTMPEQFRGSLELFLIDAPPETGAAELLLATADGQLMVQRARESGIRLDALRESARIGETAEIRRPGQQGEPIPGGGPTPMPDDAPPGGGGAPPGGGGTPPGGGGSPPDR
;
A
#
# COMPACT_ATOMS: atom_id res chain seq x y z
N MET A 1 -38.25 55.80 16.57
CA MET A 1 -39.20 54.70 16.79
C MET A 1 -38.60 53.80 17.86
N GLY A 2 -39.15 53.82 19.08
CA GLY A 2 -38.67 52.98 20.18
C GLY A 2 -39.19 51.56 20.01
N LEU A 3 -38.28 50.61 19.80
CA LEU A 3 -38.62 49.19 19.76
C LEU A 3 -39.06 48.76 21.16
N LYS A 4 -40.34 48.38 21.24
CA LYS A 4 -41.08 48.09 22.46
C LYS A 4 -40.94 46.60 22.76
N GLY A 5 -40.29 46.27 23.88
CA GLY A 5 -40.45 45.00 24.59
C GLY A 5 -39.80 43.77 23.97
N ILE A 6 -38.47 43.75 23.87
CA ILE A 6 -37.74 42.47 23.84
C ILE A 6 -37.64 41.98 25.29
N ASN A 7 -38.01 40.72 25.52
CA ASN A 7 -38.01 40.11 26.84
C ASN A 7 -36.55 40.07 27.36
N PRO A 8 -36.26 40.51 28.60
CA PRO A 8 -34.89 40.51 29.15
C PRO A 8 -34.22 39.13 29.15
N PHE A 9 -34.99 38.03 29.06
CA PHE A 9 -34.44 36.69 28.83
C PHE A 9 -33.83 36.51 27.44
N GLU A 10 -34.40 37.12 26.41
CA GLU A 10 -33.92 37.03 25.02
C GLU A 10 -32.65 37.87 24.82
N GLU A 11 -32.54 39.00 25.52
CA GLU A 11 -31.33 39.85 25.52
C GLU A 11 -30.13 39.16 26.18
N HIS A 12 -30.34 38.16 27.02
CA HIS A 12 -29.28 37.49 27.78
C HIS A 12 -29.16 35.98 27.51
N ALA A 13 -29.99 35.42 26.62
CA ALA A 13 -29.94 34.01 26.26
C ALA A 13 -28.55 33.57 25.77
N ASP A 14 -27.88 34.42 24.98
CA ASP A 14 -26.53 34.16 24.47
C ASP A 14 -25.48 34.11 25.59
N LYS A 15 -25.57 35.02 26.56
CA LYS A 15 -24.65 35.04 27.72
C LYS A 15 -24.83 33.81 28.62
N ILE A 16 -26.07 33.35 28.78
CA ILE A 16 -26.39 32.13 29.53
C ILE A 16 -25.84 30.90 28.79
N ALA A 17 -26.06 30.82 27.47
CA ALA A 17 -25.52 29.74 26.65
C ALA A 17 -23.99 29.68 26.72
N LEU A 18 -23.31 30.83 26.61
CA LEU A 18 -21.85 30.91 26.71
C LEU A 18 -21.34 30.51 28.11
N GLY A 19 -22.05 30.90 29.17
CA GLY A 19 -21.74 30.52 30.54
C GLY A 19 -21.88 29.01 30.80
N VAL A 20 -22.94 28.39 30.26
CA VAL A 20 -23.15 26.94 30.34
C VAL A 20 -22.06 26.19 29.57
N PHE A 21 -21.71 26.65 28.36
CA PHE A 21 -20.66 26.05 27.55
C PHE A 21 -19.29 26.14 28.22
N GLY A 22 -18.97 27.29 28.83
CA GLY A 22 -17.74 27.48 29.61
C GLY A 22 -17.64 26.55 30.81
N LEU A 23 -18.75 26.34 31.54
CA LEU A 23 -18.81 25.39 32.66
C LEU A 23 -18.64 23.93 32.21
N LEU A 24 -19.26 23.54 31.09
CA LEU A 24 -19.09 22.20 30.52
C LEU A 24 -17.65 21.98 30.05
N ALA A 25 -17.05 22.95 29.36
CA ALA A 25 -15.66 22.87 28.92
C ALA A 25 -14.70 22.76 30.11
N ALA A 26 -14.91 23.55 31.18
CA ALA A 26 -14.13 23.43 32.41
C ALA A 26 -14.32 22.06 33.09
N GLY A 27 -15.53 21.52 33.10
CA GLY A 27 -15.83 20.19 33.61
C GLY A 27 -15.11 19.08 32.83
N ILE A 28 -15.13 19.13 31.49
CA ILE A 28 -14.40 18.20 30.63
C ILE A 28 -12.89 18.33 30.86
N PHE A 29 -12.38 19.55 30.97
CA PHE A 29 -10.97 19.79 31.25
C PHE A 29 -10.56 19.20 32.60
N VAL A 30 -11.31 19.46 33.68
CA VAL A 30 -11.04 18.84 34.99
C VAL A 30 -11.13 17.32 34.91
N TRP A 31 -12.13 16.77 34.22
CA TRP A 31 -12.29 15.32 34.09
C TRP A 31 -11.13 14.67 33.33
N GLN A 32 -10.66 15.30 32.25
CA GLN A 32 -9.57 14.81 31.41
C GLN A 32 -8.21 14.85 32.15
N PHE A 33 -8.00 15.80 33.06
CA PHE A 33 -6.75 15.91 33.81
C PHE A 33 -6.80 15.30 35.22
N ALA A 34 -7.99 15.06 35.79
CA ALA A 34 -8.14 14.45 37.11
C ALA A 34 -8.28 12.93 37.08
N THR A 35 -8.66 12.34 35.94
CA THR A 35 -8.68 10.87 35.78
C THR A 35 -7.30 10.40 35.29
N PRO A 36 -6.56 9.59 36.08
CA PRO A 36 -5.29 9.06 35.63
C PRO A 36 -5.53 8.14 34.43
N LEU A 37 -4.88 8.42 33.29
CA LEU A 37 -4.85 7.49 32.17
C LEU A 37 -4.30 6.14 32.67
N THR A 38 -5.10 5.09 32.55
CA THR A 38 -4.69 3.72 32.78
C THR A 38 -4.66 2.99 31.45
N VAL A 39 -3.67 2.12 31.27
CA VAL A 39 -3.53 1.24 30.12
C VAL A 39 -3.76 -0.19 30.63
N GLN A 40 -4.66 -0.93 29.99
CA GLN A 40 -4.82 -2.37 30.25
C GLN A 40 -3.80 -3.13 29.41
N MET A 41 -2.96 -3.93 30.07
CA MET A 41 -2.12 -4.92 29.40
C MET A 41 -2.86 -6.25 29.38
N THR A 42 -2.73 -6.99 28.27
CA THR A 42 -3.31 -8.34 28.13
C THR A 42 -2.83 -9.23 29.27
N GLY A 43 -3.74 -9.60 30.18
CA GLY A 43 -3.45 -10.47 31.34
C GLY A 43 -2.97 -9.77 32.62
N GLY A 44 -2.94 -8.43 32.71
CA GLY A 44 -2.47 -7.68 33.87
C GLY A 44 -3.47 -6.69 34.47
N ASN A 45 -3.20 -6.22 35.70
CA ASN A 45 -3.97 -5.12 36.31
C ASN A 45 -3.74 -3.81 35.53
N PRO A 46 -4.73 -2.89 35.48
CA PRO A 46 -4.56 -1.60 34.83
C PRO A 46 -3.41 -0.82 35.47
N THR A 47 -2.45 -0.40 34.65
CA THR A 47 -1.24 0.32 35.08
C THR A 47 -1.17 1.69 34.43
N THR A 48 -0.40 2.60 35.01
CA THR A 48 -0.18 3.92 34.39
C THR A 48 0.82 3.80 33.23
N PRO A 49 0.77 4.67 32.20
CA PRO A 49 1.69 4.63 31.06
C PRO A 49 3.18 4.58 31.46
N ARG A 50 3.55 5.23 32.58
CA ARG A 50 4.92 5.21 33.09
C ARG A 50 5.31 3.83 33.63
N SER A 51 4.48 3.20 34.45
CA SER A 51 4.73 1.84 34.95
C SER A 51 4.63 0.78 33.86
N ALA A 52 3.88 1.05 32.79
CA ALA A 52 3.76 0.16 31.65
C ALA A 52 5.09 -0.01 30.91
N ALA A 53 5.80 1.10 30.67
CA ALA A 53 7.14 1.07 30.05
C ALA A 53 8.16 0.30 30.90
N ASP A 54 8.12 0.46 32.22
CA ASP A 54 9.02 -0.27 33.14
C ASP A 54 8.71 -1.78 33.16
N SER A 55 7.43 -2.16 33.10
CA SER A 55 7.02 -3.56 33.02
C SER A 55 7.46 -4.22 31.71
N ILE A 56 7.30 -3.53 30.57
CA ILE A 56 7.75 -4.01 29.26
C ILE A 56 9.27 -4.17 29.24
N ARG A 57 10.02 -3.20 29.77
CA ARG A 57 11.48 -3.34 29.90
C ARG A 57 11.88 -4.56 30.72
N THR A 58 11.22 -4.77 31.86
CA THR A 58 11.50 -5.91 32.74
C THR A 58 11.18 -7.24 32.06
N GLN A 59 10.07 -7.33 31.31
CA GLN A 59 9.73 -8.54 30.55
C GLN A 59 10.71 -8.77 29.39
N SER A 60 11.10 -7.70 28.67
CA SER A 60 12.07 -7.81 27.57
C SER A 60 13.45 -8.27 28.06
N SER A 61 13.93 -7.75 29.20
CA SER A 61 15.23 -8.16 29.75
C SER A 61 15.18 -9.58 30.34
N SER A 62 14.02 -10.02 30.82
CA SER A 62 13.79 -11.40 31.26
C SER A 62 13.84 -12.37 30.07
N ALA A 63 13.12 -12.06 28.98
CA ALA A 63 13.12 -12.86 27.77
C ALA A 63 14.50 -12.88 27.09
N GLU A 64 15.21 -11.75 27.07
CA GLU A 64 16.57 -11.66 26.55
C GLU A 64 17.56 -12.44 27.41
N ALA A 65 17.39 -12.45 28.74
CA ALA A 65 18.18 -13.29 29.64
C ALA A 65 17.88 -14.79 29.45
N GLU A 66 16.64 -15.16 29.13
CA GLU A 66 16.23 -16.53 28.86
C GLU A 66 16.78 -17.02 27.50
N MET A 67 16.73 -16.18 26.46
CA MET A 67 17.30 -16.47 25.13
C MET A 67 18.83 -16.56 25.15
N ASN A 68 19.50 -15.72 25.95
CA ASN A 68 20.96 -15.68 26.04
C ASN A 68 21.53 -16.62 27.11
N SER A 69 20.69 -17.37 27.84
CA SER A 69 21.18 -18.35 28.80
C SER A 69 21.78 -19.56 28.07
N PRO A 70 23.07 -19.87 28.24
CA PRO A 70 23.71 -21.04 27.61
C PRO A 70 23.28 -22.38 28.25
N ALA A 71 22.32 -22.36 29.17
CA ALA A 71 21.73 -23.55 29.75
C ALA A 71 20.78 -24.18 28.72
N MET A 72 21.26 -25.19 27.99
CA MET A 72 20.35 -26.16 27.36
C MET A 72 19.34 -26.62 28.43
N PRO A 73 18.04 -26.71 28.11
CA PRO A 73 17.07 -27.29 29.02
C PRO A 73 17.57 -28.67 29.45
N ALA A 74 17.85 -28.80 30.75
CA ALA A 74 18.20 -30.08 31.35
C ALA A 74 16.99 -31.00 31.21
N GLU A 75 17.23 -32.13 30.55
CA GLU A 75 16.29 -33.24 30.33
C GLU A 75 15.11 -32.92 29.39
N LEU A 76 15.33 -33.21 28.11
CA LEU A 76 14.23 -33.58 27.21
C LEU A 76 13.42 -34.70 27.90
N PRO A 77 12.08 -34.61 27.94
CA PRO A 77 11.26 -35.68 28.48
C PRO A 77 11.63 -37.00 27.76
N PRO A 78 11.76 -38.12 28.49
CA PRO A 78 12.20 -39.37 27.91
C PRO A 78 11.28 -39.70 26.74
N VAL A 79 11.87 -39.75 25.54
CA VAL A 79 11.16 -40.10 24.31
C VAL A 79 10.53 -41.46 24.57
N PRO A 80 9.20 -41.59 24.52
CA PRO A 80 8.53 -42.87 24.70
C PRO A 80 9.15 -43.85 23.72
N ASP A 81 9.53 -45.03 24.20
CA ASP A 81 10.15 -46.07 23.38
C ASP A 81 9.13 -46.58 22.34
N LEU A 82 9.10 -45.89 21.20
CA LEU A 82 8.21 -46.17 20.08
C LEU A 82 8.49 -47.55 19.49
N VAL A 83 9.73 -48.04 19.62
CA VAL A 83 10.14 -49.39 19.18
C VAL A 83 9.51 -50.43 20.11
N ALA A 84 9.56 -50.26 21.43
CA ALA A 84 8.90 -51.18 22.36
C ALA A 84 7.35 -51.12 22.31
N ARG A 85 6.76 -50.03 21.80
CA ARG A 85 5.31 -49.94 21.50
C ARG A 85 4.98 -50.66 20.20
N PHE A 86 5.81 -50.52 19.17
CA PHE A 86 5.66 -51.23 17.90
C PHE A 86 5.86 -52.74 18.08
N ASP A 87 6.90 -53.17 18.80
CA ASP A 87 7.17 -54.57 19.07
C ASP A 87 6.08 -55.23 19.91
N ARG A 88 5.44 -54.49 20.84
CA ARG A 88 4.24 -54.99 21.55
C ARG A 88 3.00 -55.09 20.65
N ALA A 89 2.85 -54.18 19.70
CA ALA A 89 1.77 -54.25 18.71
C ALA A 89 1.98 -55.38 17.69
N VAL A 90 3.23 -55.74 17.41
CA VAL A 90 3.61 -56.82 16.48
C VAL A 90 3.69 -58.19 17.17
N ALA A 91 4.12 -58.27 18.43
CA ALA A 91 4.31 -59.52 19.17
C ALA A 91 3.08 -59.95 19.99
N GLY A 92 2.13 -59.04 20.25
CA GLY A 92 0.84 -59.42 20.82
C GLY A 92 -0.03 -60.07 19.76
N GLU A 93 -0.56 -61.27 20.04
CA GLU A 93 -1.62 -61.91 19.26
C GLU A 93 -2.79 -60.92 19.08
N ALA A 94 -2.76 -60.18 17.98
CA ALA A 94 -3.82 -59.29 17.58
C ALA A 94 -5.02 -60.16 17.24
N GLN A 95 -6.00 -60.20 18.15
CA GLN A 95 -7.37 -60.35 17.69
C GLN A 95 -7.57 -59.28 16.61
N PRO A 96 -8.08 -59.64 15.42
CA PRO A 96 -8.28 -58.69 14.36
C PRO A 96 -9.26 -57.65 14.86
N VAL A 97 -8.73 -56.51 15.34
CA VAL A 97 -9.50 -55.28 15.43
C VAL A 97 -9.84 -55.00 13.98
N ALA A 98 -11.07 -55.32 13.62
CA ALA A 98 -11.62 -54.96 12.32
C ALA A 98 -11.44 -53.46 12.21
N LEU A 99 -10.42 -53.05 11.46
CA LEU A 99 -10.13 -51.67 11.13
C LEU A 99 -11.18 -51.23 10.10
N VAL A 100 -12.43 -51.24 10.53
CA VAL A 100 -13.58 -50.72 9.79
C VAL A 100 -13.45 -49.21 9.87
N GLY A 101 -12.99 -48.62 8.77
CA GLY A 101 -13.24 -47.22 8.43
C GLY A 101 -12.35 -46.19 9.11
N LEU A 102 -11.06 -46.14 8.76
CA LEU A 102 -10.24 -44.92 8.93
C LEU A 102 -9.75 -44.32 7.61
N PHE A 103 -10.17 -44.88 6.46
CA PHE A 103 -10.01 -44.25 5.15
C PHE A 103 -11.37 -43.79 4.63
N PRO A 104 -11.70 -42.49 4.71
CA PRO A 104 -12.84 -41.94 3.99
C PRO A 104 -12.44 -41.83 2.52
N GLY A 105 -12.69 -42.87 1.72
CA GLY A 105 -12.41 -42.76 0.28
C GLY A 105 -12.45 -44.05 -0.53
N VAL A 106 -12.32 -45.23 0.08
CA VAL A 106 -12.50 -46.47 -0.69
C VAL A 106 -13.99 -46.83 -0.72
N ALA A 107 -14.69 -46.22 -1.67
CA ALA A 107 -15.94 -46.77 -2.17
C ALA A 107 -15.64 -48.17 -2.71
N GLY A 108 -16.04 -49.23 -1.98
CA GLY A 108 -16.10 -50.56 -2.58
C GLY A 108 -15.72 -51.78 -1.74
N THR A 109 -15.37 -51.67 -0.46
CA THR A 109 -15.34 -52.87 0.40
C THR A 109 -16.75 -53.18 0.88
N THR A 110 -17.53 -53.80 0.00
CA THR A 110 -18.70 -54.59 0.39
C THR A 110 -18.23 -55.67 1.35
N VAL A 111 -18.39 -55.46 2.65
CA VAL A 111 -18.35 -56.55 3.62
C VAL A 111 -19.45 -57.51 3.20
N PRO A 112 -19.14 -58.77 2.81
CA PRO A 112 -20.15 -59.75 2.42
C PRO A 112 -20.77 -60.30 3.71
N GLY A 113 -21.56 -59.47 4.38
CA GLY A 113 -22.50 -59.83 5.41
C GLY A 113 -23.80 -59.17 5.01
N GLY A 114 -24.80 -59.97 4.62
CA GLY A 114 -26.07 -59.50 4.12
C GLY A 114 -26.71 -58.51 5.10
N PHE A 115 -26.71 -57.23 4.72
CA PHE A 115 -27.66 -56.27 5.28
C PHE A 115 -29.02 -56.67 4.75
N ASP A 116 -29.88 -57.13 5.64
CA ASP A 116 -31.30 -57.33 5.39
C ASP A 116 -31.95 -55.94 5.25
N PRO A 117 -32.36 -55.52 4.03
CA PRO A 117 -32.93 -54.18 3.82
C PRO A 117 -34.33 -54.01 4.44
N GLU A 118 -34.92 -55.07 5.01
CA GLU A 118 -36.28 -55.05 5.56
C GLU A 118 -36.34 -55.01 7.10
N GLN A 119 -35.22 -55.05 7.82
CA GLN A 119 -35.26 -54.73 9.24
C GLN A 119 -35.38 -53.22 9.42
N PRO A 120 -36.47 -52.71 10.05
CA PRO A 120 -36.53 -51.32 10.50
C PRO A 120 -35.48 -51.18 11.60
N THR A 121 -34.27 -50.79 11.20
CA THR A 121 -33.28 -50.27 12.13
C THR A 121 -33.97 -49.08 12.77
N GLY A 122 -34.39 -49.16 14.03
CA GLY A 122 -35.04 -48.07 14.78
C GLY A 122 -34.13 -46.87 15.02
N VAL A 123 -33.30 -46.53 14.04
CA VAL A 123 -32.47 -45.36 13.90
C VAL A 123 -33.47 -44.26 13.55
N GLY A 124 -33.77 -43.41 14.53
CA GLY A 124 -34.58 -42.21 14.29
C GLY A 124 -33.98 -41.36 13.18
N ASP A 125 -34.80 -40.47 12.61
CA ASP A 125 -34.32 -39.52 11.60
C ASP A 125 -33.06 -38.81 12.11
N PRO A 126 -32.01 -38.68 11.28
CA PRO A 126 -30.81 -37.97 11.69
C PRO A 126 -31.18 -36.53 12.10
N PRO A 127 -30.54 -35.98 13.16
CA PRO A 127 -30.84 -34.64 13.62
C PRO A 127 -30.53 -33.62 12.52
N THR A 128 -31.27 -32.51 12.52
CA THR A 128 -31.00 -31.38 11.61
C THR A 128 -29.70 -30.70 12.05
N LEU A 129 -28.68 -30.69 11.19
CA LEU A 129 -27.40 -30.06 11.53
C LEU A 129 -27.44 -28.55 11.29
N VAL A 130 -27.21 -27.72 12.31
CA VAL A 130 -27.15 -26.27 12.16
C VAL A 130 -25.81 -25.87 11.56
N LEU A 131 -25.84 -25.41 10.30
CA LEU A 131 -24.68 -24.97 9.57
C LEU A 131 -24.37 -23.50 9.87
N ALA A 132 -23.13 -23.21 10.27
CA ALA A 132 -22.69 -21.84 10.51
C ALA A 132 -22.60 -21.05 9.19
N GLU A 133 -23.06 -19.80 9.21
CA GLU A 133 -22.94 -18.91 8.06
C GLU A 133 -21.59 -18.18 8.09
N PRO A 134 -20.79 -18.19 7.00
CA PRO A 134 -19.55 -17.43 6.97
C PRO A 134 -19.84 -15.93 7.16
N PRO A 135 -19.18 -15.25 8.11
CA PRO A 135 -19.41 -13.83 8.36
C PRO A 135 -18.89 -12.96 7.21
N ALA A 136 -19.53 -11.82 6.96
CA ALA A 136 -19.04 -10.85 5.99
C ALA A 136 -17.63 -10.35 6.36
N PRO A 137 -16.73 -10.14 5.38
CA PRO A 137 -15.52 -9.36 5.59
C PRO A 137 -15.85 -7.95 6.13
N ARG A 138 -15.01 -7.44 7.03
CA ARG A 138 -15.15 -6.13 7.69
C ARG A 138 -13.94 -5.24 7.44
N ASP A 139 -14.03 -4.00 7.90
CA ASP A 139 -12.93 -3.02 7.90
C ASP A 139 -12.29 -2.86 6.52
N LEU A 140 -13.12 -2.56 5.52
CA LEU A 140 -12.64 -2.40 4.14
C LEU A 140 -11.75 -1.17 4.01
N ILE A 141 -10.53 -1.38 3.52
CA ILE A 141 -9.56 -0.33 3.24
C ILE A 141 -9.12 -0.45 1.80
N THR A 142 -9.11 0.67 1.10
CA THR A 142 -8.78 0.72 -0.32
C THR A 142 -7.59 1.62 -0.57
N ASN A 143 -6.70 1.20 -1.45
CA ASN A 143 -5.62 2.03 -1.96
C ASN A 143 -5.44 1.81 -3.47
N VAL A 144 -5.02 2.85 -4.20
CA VAL A 144 -4.68 2.73 -5.63
C VAL A 144 -3.17 2.73 -5.77
N PHE A 145 -2.63 1.64 -6.30
CA PHE A 145 -1.22 1.54 -6.62
C PHE A 145 -0.99 1.78 -8.11
N GLY A 146 0.01 2.58 -8.46
CA GLY A 146 0.41 2.85 -9.84
C GLY A 146 1.79 2.28 -10.13
N GLY A 147 1.94 1.58 -11.26
CA GLY A 147 3.23 1.04 -11.70
C GLY A 147 3.24 0.67 -13.17
N ALA A 148 4.43 0.47 -13.74
CA ALA A 148 4.58 -0.16 -15.06
C ALA A 148 4.70 -1.67 -14.89
N VAL A 149 3.73 -2.41 -15.41
CA VAL A 149 3.70 -3.87 -15.37
C VAL A 149 4.88 -4.44 -16.17
N ASP A 150 5.49 -5.50 -15.66
CA ASP A 150 6.50 -6.26 -16.40
C ASP A 150 5.90 -6.74 -17.75
N PRO A 151 6.47 -6.32 -18.89
CA PRO A 151 6.01 -6.75 -20.22
C PRO A 151 5.95 -8.27 -20.41
N LEU A 152 6.77 -9.04 -19.69
CA LEU A 152 6.72 -10.50 -19.72
C LEU A 152 5.38 -11.02 -19.16
N GLU A 153 4.85 -10.36 -18.13
CA GLU A 153 3.58 -10.73 -17.50
C GLU A 153 2.38 -10.33 -18.37
N VAL A 154 2.43 -9.14 -18.99
CA VAL A 154 1.42 -8.72 -19.98
C VAL A 154 1.31 -9.73 -21.13
N PHE A 155 2.44 -10.31 -21.50
CA PHE A 155 2.52 -11.30 -22.57
C PHE A 155 2.16 -12.73 -22.16
N ARG A 156 2.27 -13.05 -20.86
CA ARG A 156 1.81 -14.32 -20.26
C ARG A 156 0.32 -14.32 -19.98
N ILE A 157 -0.22 -13.17 -19.58
CA ILE A 157 -1.58 -13.02 -19.07
C ILE A 157 -2.37 -12.12 -20.03
N SER A 158 -3.17 -12.73 -20.91
CA SER A 158 -3.93 -12.01 -21.95
C SER A 158 -4.89 -10.96 -21.40
N GLU A 159 -5.45 -11.21 -20.22
CA GLU A 159 -6.36 -10.31 -19.51
C GLU A 159 -5.64 -9.03 -19.08
N LEU A 160 -4.35 -9.14 -18.72
CA LEU A 160 -3.53 -8.00 -18.35
C LEU A 160 -3.27 -7.12 -19.58
N ALA A 161 -2.97 -7.73 -20.73
CA ALA A 161 -2.85 -7.00 -22.00
C ALA A 161 -4.12 -6.25 -22.38
N ALA A 162 -5.31 -6.80 -22.08
CA ALA A 162 -6.57 -6.09 -22.30
C ALA A 162 -6.72 -4.86 -21.37
N ALA A 163 -6.14 -4.90 -20.16
CA ALA A 163 -6.18 -3.80 -19.20
C ALA A 163 -5.14 -2.69 -19.50
N VAL A 164 -3.92 -3.05 -19.88
CA VAL A 164 -2.83 -2.07 -20.12
C VAL A 164 -2.70 -1.62 -21.58
N GLY A 165 -3.31 -2.34 -22.52
CA GLY A 165 -3.15 -2.12 -23.95
C GLY A 165 -1.95 -2.86 -24.54
N THR A 166 -1.63 -2.57 -25.81
CA THR A 166 -0.57 -3.26 -26.57
C THR A 166 0.73 -2.46 -26.70
N GLU A 167 0.73 -1.19 -26.27
CA GLU A 167 1.87 -0.27 -26.42
C GLU A 167 2.56 -0.06 -25.07
N GLN A 168 3.89 -0.09 -25.07
CA GLN A 168 4.69 0.22 -23.89
C GLN A 168 4.90 1.72 -23.70
N PRO A 169 5.08 2.19 -22.45
CA PRO A 169 5.06 1.41 -21.20
C PRO A 169 3.66 0.91 -20.80
N PHE A 170 3.62 -0.28 -20.21
CA PHE A 170 2.41 -0.90 -19.69
C PHE A 170 2.03 -0.36 -18.30
N ASP A 171 1.84 0.95 -18.24
CA ASP A 171 1.46 1.62 -17.00
C ASP A 171 0.02 1.23 -16.59
N LEU A 172 -0.19 1.02 -15.30
CA LEU A 172 -1.49 0.65 -14.75
C LEU A 172 -1.69 1.30 -13.38
N PHE A 173 -2.95 1.62 -13.07
CA PHE A 173 -3.40 1.98 -11.73
C PHE A 173 -4.37 0.90 -11.25
N VAL A 174 -4.02 0.21 -10.18
CA VAL A 174 -4.76 -0.94 -9.67
C VAL A 174 -5.27 -0.61 -8.26
N PRO A 175 -6.59 -0.42 -8.11
CA PRO A 175 -7.23 -0.45 -6.81
C PRO A 175 -7.02 -1.80 -6.13
N THR A 176 -6.56 -1.76 -4.89
CA THR A 176 -6.48 -2.92 -4.01
C THR A 176 -7.43 -2.72 -2.84
N VAL A 177 -8.22 -3.75 -2.55
CA VAL A 177 -9.22 -3.75 -1.48
C VAL A 177 -8.80 -4.76 -0.44
N GLN A 178 -8.48 -4.29 0.75
CA GLN A 178 -8.16 -5.09 1.92
C GLN A 178 -9.39 -5.17 2.84
N ALA A 179 -9.57 -6.29 3.51
CA ALA A 179 -10.56 -6.49 4.55
C ALA A 179 -10.03 -7.42 5.65
N SER A 180 -10.72 -7.42 6.79
CA SER A 180 -10.55 -8.42 7.86
C SER A 180 -11.66 -9.46 7.77
N PHE A 181 -11.31 -10.75 7.74
CA PHE A 181 -12.26 -11.86 7.82
C PHE A 181 -12.33 -12.39 9.26
N PRO A 182 -13.46 -12.28 9.97
CA PRO A 182 -13.54 -12.59 11.40
C PRO A 182 -13.67 -14.10 11.67
N VAL A 183 -12.54 -14.79 11.60
CA VAL A 183 -12.41 -16.26 11.79
C VAL A 183 -12.95 -16.69 13.15
N GLY A 184 -12.63 -15.96 14.21
CA GLY A 184 -13.03 -16.31 15.58
C GLY A 184 -14.55 -16.39 15.73
N GLU A 185 -15.29 -15.48 15.11
CA GLU A 185 -16.77 -15.48 15.13
C GLU A 185 -17.33 -16.72 14.42
N PHE A 186 -16.78 -17.03 13.25
CA PHE A 186 -17.19 -18.19 12.46
C PHE A 186 -16.92 -19.52 13.17
N VAL A 187 -15.74 -19.64 13.80
CA VAL A 187 -15.36 -20.84 14.56
C VAL A 187 -16.18 -20.97 15.84
N ALA A 188 -16.45 -19.87 16.54
CA ALA A 188 -17.31 -19.88 17.73
C ALA A 188 -18.73 -20.35 17.38
N GLU A 189 -19.24 -19.98 16.20
CA GLU A 189 -20.53 -20.46 15.69
C GLU A 189 -20.52 -21.95 15.37
N LEU A 190 -19.49 -22.45 14.68
CA LEU A 190 -19.31 -23.90 14.42
C LEU A 190 -19.20 -24.74 15.70
N ARG A 191 -18.78 -24.15 16.81
CA ARG A 191 -18.69 -24.80 18.13
C ARG A 191 -19.94 -24.60 18.99
N GLY A 192 -20.89 -23.77 18.57
CA GLY A 192 -22.03 -23.37 19.38
C GLY A 192 -21.63 -22.62 20.66
N GLU A 193 -20.51 -21.90 20.64
CA GLU A 193 -20.07 -21.04 21.74
C GLU A 193 -20.86 -19.71 21.76
N ARG A 194 -21.56 -19.40 20.66
CA ARG A 194 -22.46 -18.26 20.54
C ARG A 194 -23.75 -18.47 21.33
N THR A 195 -24.01 -17.59 22.29
CA THR A 195 -25.19 -17.66 23.17
C THR A 195 -26.46 -17.10 22.54
N ASP A 196 -26.36 -16.44 21.39
CA ASP A 196 -27.47 -15.81 20.69
C ASP A 196 -28.17 -16.72 19.67
N VAL A 197 -27.66 -17.94 19.46
CA VAL A 197 -28.26 -18.94 18.57
C VAL A 197 -29.03 -19.97 19.41
N GLU A 198 -30.35 -19.80 19.52
CA GLU A 198 -31.23 -20.84 20.07
C GLU A 198 -31.38 -21.96 19.02
N LEU A 199 -30.84 -23.15 19.32
CA LEU A 199 -31.04 -24.33 18.48
C LEU A 199 -32.51 -24.74 18.53
N ALA A 200 -33.14 -24.92 17.38
CA ALA A 200 -34.49 -25.47 17.31
C ALA A 200 -34.53 -26.90 17.85
N ASP A 201 -35.65 -27.31 18.47
CA ASP A 201 -35.85 -28.66 18.98
C ASP A 201 -35.52 -29.73 17.92
N GLY A 202 -34.61 -30.65 18.25
CA GLY A 202 -34.16 -31.71 17.33
C GLY A 202 -33.03 -31.30 16.38
N SER A 203 -32.48 -30.09 16.52
CA SER A 203 -31.28 -29.65 15.79
C SER A 203 -30.01 -29.87 16.61
N GLU A 204 -28.92 -30.20 15.94
CA GLU A 204 -27.59 -30.39 16.53
C GLU A 204 -26.55 -29.54 15.79
N LEU A 205 -25.45 -29.21 16.46
CA LEU A 205 -24.32 -28.53 15.82
C LEU A 205 -23.59 -29.50 14.88
N VAL A 206 -22.94 -28.96 13.84
CA VAL A 206 -22.08 -29.77 12.97
C VAL A 206 -20.95 -30.39 13.81
N PRO A 207 -20.81 -31.73 13.85
CA PRO A 207 -19.76 -32.38 14.62
C PRO A 207 -18.36 -31.91 14.20
N SER A 208 -17.45 -31.71 15.16
CA SER A 208 -16.10 -31.19 14.91
C SER A 208 -15.35 -31.92 13.80
N ARG A 209 -15.43 -33.26 13.76
CA ARG A 209 -14.85 -34.11 12.71
C ARG A 209 -15.28 -33.77 11.26
N MET A 210 -16.40 -33.07 11.08
CA MET A 210 -16.89 -32.67 9.76
C MET A 210 -16.33 -31.33 9.29
N TRP A 211 -15.90 -30.45 10.22
CA TRP A 211 -15.40 -29.11 9.87
C TRP A 211 -13.92 -28.89 10.21
N GLU A 212 -13.39 -29.52 11.26
CA GLU A 212 -11.97 -29.41 11.63
C GLU A 212 -11.07 -29.92 10.49
N GLY A 213 -10.20 -29.04 10.00
CA GLY A 213 -9.34 -29.31 8.84
C GLY A 213 -10.08 -29.47 7.50
N ARG A 214 -11.41 -29.35 7.44
CA ARG A 214 -12.22 -29.46 6.21
C ARG A 214 -12.82 -28.14 5.77
N THR A 215 -12.89 -27.17 6.68
CA THR A 215 -13.41 -25.82 6.46
C THR A 215 -12.24 -24.86 6.28
N GLU A 216 -12.05 -24.33 5.07
CA GLU A 216 -10.97 -23.41 4.71
C GLU A 216 -11.48 -22.29 3.78
N LEU A 217 -10.79 -21.14 3.79
CA LEU A 217 -11.09 -20.00 2.92
C LEU A 217 -10.53 -20.27 1.51
N ILE A 218 -11.42 -20.52 0.54
CA ILE A 218 -11.08 -20.91 -0.84
C ILE A 218 -10.84 -19.71 -1.75
N GLY A 219 -11.39 -18.54 -1.40
CA GLY A 219 -11.13 -17.33 -2.15
C GLY A 219 -12.05 -16.18 -1.74
N LEU A 220 -11.83 -15.06 -2.43
CA LEU A 220 -12.62 -13.84 -2.30
C LEU A 220 -13.27 -13.54 -3.63
N GLU A 221 -14.45 -12.92 -3.58
CA GLU A 221 -15.06 -12.29 -4.73
C GLU A 221 -15.19 -10.79 -4.45
N LEU A 222 -14.73 -10.01 -5.41
CA LEU A 222 -14.73 -8.55 -5.37
C LEU A 222 -15.83 -8.04 -6.29
N GLU A 223 -16.69 -7.17 -5.78
CA GLU A 223 -17.67 -6.44 -6.58
C GLU A 223 -17.36 -4.95 -6.56
N ARG A 224 -17.53 -4.28 -7.70
CA ARG A 224 -17.42 -2.82 -7.81
C ARG A 224 -18.69 -2.20 -8.35
N GLU A 225 -18.90 -0.94 -7.99
CA GLU A 225 -19.80 -0.02 -8.69
C GLU A 225 -19.05 1.24 -9.11
N ARG A 226 -19.44 1.82 -10.24
CA ARG A 226 -18.86 3.03 -10.82
C ARG A 226 -19.69 4.25 -10.46
N TRP A 227 -19.05 5.35 -10.09
CA TRP A 227 -19.73 6.63 -9.91
C TRP A 227 -20.02 7.27 -11.27
N ASP A 228 -21.28 7.58 -11.55
CA ASP A 228 -21.65 8.41 -12.69
C ASP A 228 -21.86 9.86 -12.23
N PRO A 229 -20.99 10.81 -12.64
CA PRO A 229 -21.11 12.20 -12.24
C PRO A 229 -22.38 12.87 -12.79
N THR A 230 -22.99 12.34 -13.86
CA THR A 230 -24.18 12.89 -14.50
C THR A 230 -25.43 12.59 -13.69
N SER A 231 -25.68 11.32 -13.38
CA SER A 231 -26.81 10.89 -12.56
C SER A 231 -26.57 11.09 -11.05
N ARG A 232 -25.32 11.31 -10.63
CA ARG A 232 -24.88 11.33 -9.23
C ARG A 232 -25.28 10.05 -8.48
N ALA A 233 -25.16 8.93 -9.17
CA ALA A 233 -25.50 7.61 -8.66
C ALA A 233 -24.38 6.62 -8.94
N TRP A 234 -24.39 5.53 -8.16
CA TRP A 234 -23.55 4.36 -8.40
C TRP A 234 -24.23 3.47 -9.44
N VAL A 235 -23.50 3.12 -10.49
CA VAL A 235 -23.96 2.36 -11.65
C VAL A 235 -22.98 1.23 -11.99
N ASP A 236 -23.30 0.41 -13.00
CA ASP A 236 -22.43 -0.63 -13.55
C ASP A 236 -21.85 -1.60 -12.51
N ARG A 237 -22.73 -2.18 -11.70
CA ARG A 237 -22.36 -3.22 -10.75
C ARG A 237 -21.71 -4.40 -11.48
N GLN A 238 -20.48 -4.75 -11.09
CA GLN A 238 -19.69 -5.76 -11.77
C GLN A 238 -18.88 -6.60 -10.78
N ILE A 239 -18.96 -7.92 -10.92
CA ILE A 239 -18.04 -8.86 -10.27
C ILE A 239 -16.69 -8.83 -10.99
N ILE A 240 -15.63 -8.62 -10.22
CA ILE A 240 -14.25 -8.58 -10.70
C ILE A 240 -13.66 -9.97 -10.57
N ALA A 241 -13.35 -10.57 -11.73
CA ALA A 241 -12.66 -11.83 -11.77
C ALA A 241 -11.20 -11.66 -11.30
N PRO A 242 -10.64 -12.61 -10.54
CA PRO A 242 -9.22 -12.62 -10.25
C PRO A 242 -8.42 -12.76 -11.55
N LEU A 243 -7.20 -12.21 -11.56
CA LEU A 243 -6.33 -12.27 -12.74
C LEU A 243 -6.00 -13.73 -13.10
N ARG A 244 -6.21 -14.12 -14.36
CA ARG A 244 -5.86 -15.49 -14.81
C ARG A 244 -4.36 -15.72 -14.64
N GLY A 245 -4.00 -16.91 -14.17
CA GLY A 245 -2.63 -17.26 -13.80
C GLY A 245 -2.34 -17.15 -12.30
N SER A 246 -3.15 -16.37 -11.56
CA SER A 246 -3.29 -16.65 -10.12
C SER A 246 -4.13 -17.91 -9.95
N GLU A 247 -3.67 -18.87 -9.15
CA GLU A 247 -4.45 -20.09 -8.88
C GLU A 247 -5.75 -19.72 -8.15
N SER A 248 -6.82 -19.49 -8.90
CA SER A 248 -8.14 -19.26 -8.33
C SER A 248 -8.75 -20.61 -7.97
N LEU A 249 -8.52 -21.05 -6.73
CA LEU A 249 -9.20 -22.22 -6.18
C LEU A 249 -10.72 -22.06 -6.21
N LEU A 250 -11.21 -20.82 -6.11
CA LEU A 250 -12.63 -20.48 -6.27
C LEU A 250 -13.14 -20.86 -7.67
N ALA A 251 -12.45 -20.45 -8.74
CA ALA A 251 -12.86 -20.80 -10.10
C ALA A 251 -12.82 -22.32 -10.34
N ARG A 252 -11.85 -23.02 -9.75
CA ARG A 252 -11.80 -24.50 -9.81
C ARG A 252 -12.97 -25.14 -9.07
N ALA A 253 -13.24 -24.68 -7.86
CA ALA A 253 -14.33 -25.16 -7.02
C ALA A 253 -15.72 -24.90 -7.64
N GLN A 254 -15.86 -23.83 -8.42
CA GLN A 254 -17.10 -23.50 -9.15
C GLN A 254 -17.20 -24.17 -10.52
N SER A 255 -16.16 -24.89 -10.97
CA SER A 255 -16.18 -25.53 -12.28
C SER A 255 -17.17 -26.70 -12.32
N ALA A 256 -17.84 -26.89 -13.47
CA ALA A 256 -18.79 -27.99 -13.66
C ALA A 256 -18.11 -29.37 -13.63
N ASP A 257 -16.79 -29.42 -13.83
CA ASP A 257 -15.99 -30.65 -13.83
C ASP A 257 -15.53 -31.05 -12.41
N PHE A 258 -15.76 -30.21 -11.39
CA PHE A 258 -15.38 -30.51 -10.02
C PHE A 258 -16.20 -31.68 -9.47
N VAL A 259 -15.54 -32.74 -9.00
CA VAL A 259 -16.21 -33.88 -8.37
C VAL A 259 -15.83 -34.02 -6.90
N ALA A 260 -16.65 -34.73 -6.12
CA ALA A 260 -16.43 -34.90 -4.68
C ALA A 260 -15.05 -35.51 -4.32
N GLY A 261 -14.47 -36.31 -5.22
CA GLY A 261 -13.12 -36.85 -5.06
C GLY A 261 -12.00 -35.81 -5.05
N ASP A 262 -12.23 -34.64 -5.66
CA ASP A 262 -11.24 -33.56 -5.77
C ASP A 262 -11.15 -32.69 -4.51
N PHE A 263 -12.07 -32.87 -3.56
CA PHE A 263 -12.15 -32.06 -2.34
C PHE A 263 -10.87 -32.11 -1.51
N GLY A 264 -10.28 -33.30 -1.36
CA GLY A 264 -9.01 -33.44 -0.65
C GLY A 264 -7.86 -32.69 -1.32
N ALA A 265 -7.81 -32.71 -2.65
CA ALA A 265 -6.83 -31.96 -3.42
C ALA A 265 -7.05 -30.45 -3.30
N LEU A 266 -8.31 -29.98 -3.35
CA LEU A 266 -8.66 -28.58 -3.13
C LEU A 266 -8.17 -28.05 -1.79
N LEU A 267 -8.40 -28.78 -0.70
CA LEU A 267 -7.92 -28.40 0.62
C LEU A 267 -6.40 -28.47 0.75
N ASN A 268 -5.75 -29.43 0.09
CA ASN A 268 -4.29 -29.50 0.07
C ASN A 268 -3.69 -28.29 -0.66
N ASP A 269 -4.24 -27.93 -1.81
CA ASP A 269 -3.78 -26.78 -2.59
C ASP A 269 -4.04 -25.48 -1.83
N GLU A 270 -5.16 -25.35 -1.12
CA GLU A 270 -5.41 -24.21 -0.23
C GLU A 270 -4.31 -24.10 0.83
N ARG A 271 -3.92 -25.20 1.47
CA ARG A 271 -2.89 -25.18 2.51
C ARG A 271 -1.52 -24.82 1.96
N THR A 272 -1.17 -25.34 0.78
CA THR A 272 0.12 -25.08 0.13
C THR A 272 0.19 -23.66 -0.43
N ASN A 273 -0.91 -23.15 -0.97
CA ASN A 273 -0.97 -21.85 -1.65
C ASN A 273 -1.75 -20.79 -0.87
N ARG A 274 -1.89 -20.98 0.44
CA ARG A 274 -2.77 -20.18 1.31
C ARG A 274 -2.53 -18.68 1.22
N GLN A 275 -1.26 -18.27 1.22
CA GLN A 275 -0.91 -16.87 1.05
C GLN A 275 -1.46 -16.35 -0.28
N GLN A 276 -1.24 -17.05 -1.39
CA GLN A 276 -1.69 -16.61 -2.71
C GLN A 276 -3.22 -16.60 -2.84
N VAL A 277 -3.92 -17.50 -2.14
CA VAL A 277 -5.39 -17.57 -2.15
C VAL A 277 -6.02 -16.42 -1.36
N ARG A 278 -5.48 -16.10 -0.18
CA ARG A 278 -6.06 -15.13 0.76
C ARG A 278 -5.52 -13.71 0.58
N ARG A 279 -4.27 -13.62 0.12
CA ARG A 279 -3.43 -12.43 -0.01
C ARG A 279 -2.66 -12.51 -1.35
N PRO A 280 -3.35 -12.56 -2.48
CA PRO A 280 -2.71 -12.71 -3.79
C PRO A 280 -1.62 -11.65 -3.98
N GLY A 281 -0.46 -12.07 -4.48
CA GLY A 281 0.61 -11.15 -4.81
C GLY A 281 0.22 -10.16 -5.91
N PHE A 282 0.85 -8.99 -5.89
CA PHE A 282 0.73 -8.01 -6.97
C PHE A 282 1.50 -8.48 -8.21
N VAL A 283 1.06 -8.10 -9.41
CA VAL A 283 1.82 -8.39 -10.64
C VAL A 283 3.21 -7.76 -10.58
N PRO A 284 4.27 -8.44 -11.07
CA PRO A 284 5.58 -7.85 -11.22
C PRO A 284 5.55 -6.51 -11.97
N ILE A 285 6.31 -5.55 -11.47
CA ILE A 285 6.42 -4.18 -12.00
C ILE A 285 7.89 -3.81 -12.26
N LEU A 286 8.11 -2.98 -13.27
CA LEU A 286 9.44 -2.51 -13.67
C LEU A 286 9.96 -1.33 -12.83
N SER A 287 9.06 -0.56 -12.21
CA SER A 287 9.45 0.55 -11.34
C SER A 287 10.08 0.02 -10.05
N PRO A 288 11.08 0.70 -9.48
CA PRO A 288 11.63 0.32 -8.17
C PRO A 288 10.63 0.54 -7.02
N ASN A 289 9.58 1.34 -7.22
CA ASN A 289 8.44 1.39 -6.29
C ASN A 289 7.83 -0.01 -6.17
N CYS A 290 7.64 -0.50 -4.95
CA CYS A 290 6.91 -1.73 -4.68
C CYS A 290 5.43 -1.45 -4.42
N TRP A 291 4.59 -2.45 -4.69
CA TRP A 291 3.24 -2.45 -4.19
C TRP A 291 3.24 -2.62 -2.66
N LEU A 292 2.40 -1.83 -1.99
CA LEU A 292 2.18 -1.87 -0.54
C LEU A 292 0.70 -2.12 -0.29
N TRP A 293 0.38 -2.94 0.71
CA TRP A 293 -1.02 -3.21 1.04
C TRP A 293 -1.71 -1.97 1.64
N PRO A 294 -3.05 -1.84 1.48
CA PRO A 294 -3.77 -0.62 1.83
C PRO A 294 -3.55 -0.10 3.26
N GLU A 295 -3.55 -0.96 4.27
CA GLU A 295 -3.35 -0.52 5.65
C GLU A 295 -1.93 0.01 5.90
N LEU A 296 -0.91 -0.60 5.30
CA LEU A 296 0.44 -0.07 5.39
C LEU A 296 0.57 1.28 4.69
N VAL A 297 -0.06 1.47 3.53
CA VAL A 297 -0.07 2.79 2.89
C VAL A 297 -0.73 3.83 3.79
N ARG A 298 -1.84 3.48 4.44
CA ARG A 298 -2.53 4.35 5.38
C ARG A 298 -1.66 4.73 6.57
N SER A 299 -0.88 3.78 7.11
CA SER A 299 0.03 4.05 8.24
C SER A 299 1.30 4.81 7.83
N LEU A 300 1.73 4.68 6.57
CA LEU A 300 2.89 5.38 6.01
C LEU A 300 2.58 6.83 5.62
N VAL A 301 1.31 7.17 5.33
CA VAL A 301 0.93 8.56 5.03
C VAL A 301 1.04 9.38 6.32
N PRO A 302 2.06 10.23 6.48
CA PRO A 302 2.23 10.97 7.71
C PRO A 302 1.14 12.03 7.79
N SER A 303 0.68 12.33 9.01
CA SER A 303 -0.27 13.42 9.18
C SER A 303 0.30 14.75 8.64
N PRO A 304 -0.54 15.69 8.16
CA PRO A 304 -0.07 16.99 7.66
C PRO A 304 0.84 17.71 8.67
N ALA A 305 0.55 17.60 9.97
CA ALA A 305 1.38 18.17 11.03
C ALA A 305 2.80 17.56 11.07
N VAL A 306 2.92 16.24 10.89
CA VAL A 306 4.22 15.55 10.82
C VAL A 306 5.01 16.00 9.58
N MET A 307 4.33 16.17 8.44
CA MET A 307 4.95 16.66 7.21
C MET A 307 5.44 18.11 7.34
N GLU A 308 4.64 18.98 7.97
CA GLU A 308 5.04 20.36 8.26
C GLU A 308 6.22 20.44 9.24
N GLU A 309 6.24 19.59 10.28
CA GLU A 309 7.35 19.49 11.22
C GLU A 309 8.61 18.97 10.52
N ARG A 310 8.50 17.91 9.69
CA ARG A 310 9.59 17.41 8.85
C ARG A 310 10.19 18.51 7.97
N ASP A 311 9.34 19.22 7.22
CA ASP A 311 9.79 20.27 6.29
C ASP A 311 10.39 21.48 7.03
N ARG A 312 9.90 21.78 8.23
CA ARG A 312 10.52 22.77 9.12
C ARG A 312 11.91 22.33 9.55
N LEU A 313 12.08 21.09 10.03
CA LEU A 313 13.36 20.57 10.49
C LEU A 313 14.39 20.51 9.34
N ILE A 314 13.98 20.09 8.15
CA ILE A 314 14.85 20.10 6.96
C ILE A 314 15.30 21.53 6.61
N ARG A 315 14.39 22.50 6.67
CA ARG A 315 14.75 23.92 6.46
C ARG A 315 15.70 24.43 7.54
N ASP A 316 15.49 24.04 8.78
CA ASP A 316 16.34 24.40 9.92
C ASP A 316 17.74 23.80 9.77
N ILE A 317 17.86 22.52 9.38
CA ILE A 317 19.14 21.85 9.07
C ILE A 317 19.88 22.61 7.97
N ARG A 318 19.23 22.87 6.83
CA ARG A 318 19.83 23.62 5.71
C ARG A 318 20.25 25.04 6.12
N ALA A 319 19.50 25.68 7.02
CA ALA A 319 19.85 27.00 7.54
C ALA A 319 21.11 26.95 8.43
N GLN A 320 21.21 25.96 9.32
CA GLN A 320 22.39 25.78 10.17
C GLN A 320 23.63 25.38 9.35
N GLU A 321 23.50 24.55 8.32
CA GLU A 321 24.61 24.17 7.43
C GLU A 321 25.22 25.38 6.70
N ARG A 322 24.35 26.28 6.20
CA ARG A 322 24.79 27.55 5.61
C ARG A 322 25.51 28.44 6.63
N GLU A 323 25.01 28.46 7.86
CA GLU A 323 25.64 29.23 8.95
C GLU A 323 27.01 28.67 9.33
N ILE A 324 27.16 27.35 9.45
CA ILE A 324 28.45 26.69 9.68
C ILE A 324 29.43 27.03 8.55
N THR A 325 28.98 26.95 7.30
CA THR A 325 29.80 27.32 6.13
C THR A 325 30.28 28.78 6.23
N ARG A 326 29.38 29.70 6.59
CA ARG A 326 29.69 31.12 6.80
C ARG A 326 30.70 31.33 7.93
N LEU A 327 30.51 30.67 9.07
CA LEU A 327 31.39 30.77 10.24
C LEU A 327 32.79 30.18 9.96
N ASN A 328 32.87 29.07 9.23
CA ASN A 328 34.13 28.48 8.79
C ASN A 328 34.93 29.43 7.89
N ASN A 329 34.27 30.11 6.95
CA ASN A 329 34.90 31.12 6.10
C ASN A 329 35.45 32.31 6.92
N LEU A 330 34.77 32.68 8.02
CA LEU A 330 35.24 33.73 8.94
C LEU A 330 36.39 33.27 9.85
N LEU A 331 36.42 32.00 10.21
CA LEU A 331 37.46 31.40 11.05
C LEU A 331 38.78 31.26 10.27
N ASN A 332 38.68 30.94 8.97
CA ASN A 332 39.80 30.75 8.06
C ASN A 332 39.78 31.74 6.88
N PRO A 333 39.90 33.06 7.14
CA PRO A 333 39.75 34.09 6.11
C PRO A 333 40.87 34.11 5.06
N GLY A 334 41.91 33.27 5.19
CA GLY A 334 43.11 33.27 4.35
C GLY A 334 43.38 32.01 3.53
N THR A 335 42.52 30.98 3.59
CA THR A 335 42.69 29.75 2.79
C THR A 335 41.75 29.69 1.58
N GLY A 336 40.75 30.56 1.49
CA GLY A 336 40.02 30.83 0.24
C GLY A 336 40.81 31.84 -0.57
N GLY A 337 41.46 31.39 -1.65
CA GLY A 337 42.44 32.18 -2.40
C GLY A 337 41.97 33.56 -2.87
N ASP A 338 42.95 34.44 -3.09
CA ASP A 338 42.87 35.83 -3.57
C ASP A 338 42.19 36.04 -4.96
N GLY A 339 41.24 35.20 -5.35
CA GLY A 339 40.61 35.26 -6.67
C GLY A 339 39.11 35.04 -6.60
N ALA A 340 38.37 36.15 -6.67
CA ALA A 340 36.93 36.22 -6.85
C ALA A 340 36.07 36.00 -5.59
N TRP A 341 35.56 37.10 -5.05
CA TRP A 341 34.20 37.18 -4.53
C TRP A 341 33.23 36.72 -5.62
N LEU A 342 33.12 35.41 -5.83
CA LEU A 342 32.00 34.82 -6.54
C LEU A 342 30.80 35.09 -5.66
N ILE A 343 30.09 36.17 -5.99
CA ILE A 343 28.64 36.23 -5.83
C ILE A 343 28.14 34.83 -6.19
N PRO A 344 27.38 34.12 -5.32
CA PRO A 344 26.88 32.81 -5.67
C PRO A 344 26.15 32.96 -7.00
N ASN A 345 26.72 32.35 -8.04
CA ASN A 345 26.06 32.24 -9.33
C ASN A 345 24.78 31.48 -9.04
N LEU A 346 23.69 32.24 -8.92
CA LEU A 346 22.35 31.77 -9.19
C LEU A 346 22.40 31.26 -10.62
N ASP A 347 22.56 29.96 -10.79
CA ASP A 347 22.37 29.27 -12.05
C ASP A 347 21.00 29.67 -12.61
N GLY A 348 21.01 30.47 -13.67
CA GLY A 348 19.79 31.09 -14.18
C GLY A 348 19.98 32.04 -15.36
N GLY A 349 20.68 31.61 -16.41
CA GLY A 349 20.47 32.09 -17.77
C GLY A 349 21.59 32.95 -18.39
N PRO A 350 21.92 32.75 -19.69
CA PRO A 350 22.82 33.62 -20.42
C PRO A 350 22.13 34.97 -20.63
N PHE A 351 22.54 35.98 -19.86
CA PHE A 351 22.12 37.37 -20.07
C PHE A 351 22.94 38.01 -21.20
N GLU A 352 22.77 37.47 -22.40
CA GLU A 352 23.32 38.02 -23.64
C GLU A 352 22.30 39.04 -24.16
N GLY A 353 22.48 40.33 -23.82
CA GLY A 353 21.76 41.43 -24.48
C GLY A 353 21.07 42.49 -23.60
N MET A 354 21.67 42.93 -22.49
CA MET A 354 21.23 44.21 -21.89
C MET A 354 22.00 45.39 -22.53
N PRO A 355 21.31 46.37 -23.15
CA PRO A 355 21.95 47.59 -23.66
C PRO A 355 22.45 48.43 -22.47
N THR A 356 23.67 48.92 -22.59
CA THR A 356 24.26 49.91 -21.70
C THR A 356 23.30 51.10 -21.50
N PRO A 357 22.82 51.38 -20.27
CA PRO A 357 22.05 52.58 -20.02
C PRO A 357 22.98 53.78 -20.10
N GLY A 358 22.85 54.55 -21.17
CA GLY A 358 23.39 55.89 -21.24
C GLY A 358 22.84 56.73 -20.08
N SER A 359 23.78 57.35 -19.35
CA SER A 359 23.70 58.75 -18.91
C SER A 359 22.34 59.25 -18.41
N ALA A 360 22.05 59.10 -17.11
CA ALA A 360 21.30 60.07 -16.29
C ALA A 360 21.12 59.57 -14.84
N TRP A 361 22.20 59.48 -14.06
CA TRP A 361 22.10 59.54 -12.60
C TRP A 361 22.46 60.95 -12.13
N PRO A 362 21.78 61.51 -11.11
CA PRO A 362 22.06 62.85 -10.61
C PRO A 362 23.46 62.88 -10.00
N GLN A 363 24.27 63.86 -10.41
CA GLN A 363 25.60 64.11 -9.86
C GLN A 363 25.47 64.44 -8.37
N VAL A 364 25.99 63.54 -7.53
CA VAL A 364 26.20 63.83 -6.10
C VAL A 364 27.36 64.83 -6.01
N PRO A 365 27.19 65.99 -5.34
CA PRO A 365 28.20 67.04 -5.33
C PRO A 365 29.50 66.59 -4.62
N PRO A 366 30.69 66.89 -5.18
CA PRO A 366 31.97 66.57 -4.57
C PRO A 366 32.34 67.63 -3.53
N THR A 367 31.66 67.62 -2.37
CA THR A 367 31.98 68.52 -1.25
C THR A 367 31.84 67.83 0.09
N VAL A 368 32.62 66.76 0.35
CA VAL A 368 33.07 66.35 1.70
C VAL A 368 34.42 65.62 1.58
N LEU A 369 35.40 66.26 0.93
CA LEU A 369 36.75 65.69 0.78
C LEU A 369 37.79 66.82 0.81
N ALA A 370 37.84 67.58 1.92
CA ALA A 370 38.99 68.41 2.30
C ALA A 370 38.72 69.17 3.62
N GLN A 371 38.90 68.56 4.79
CA GLN A 371 39.38 69.31 5.96
C GLN A 371 39.85 68.40 7.11
N GLY A 372 41.11 68.56 7.52
CA GLY A 372 41.74 67.92 8.67
C GLY A 372 42.80 66.91 8.24
N GLY A 373 44.09 67.22 8.12
CA GLY A 373 44.87 68.26 8.79
C GLY A 373 45.57 67.68 10.03
N GLY A 374 46.86 67.36 9.87
CA GLY A 374 47.88 67.45 10.93
C GLY A 374 47.88 66.38 12.02
N GLY A 375 48.95 65.58 12.06
CA GLY A 375 49.24 64.76 13.23
C GLY A 375 50.22 63.62 12.99
N GLY A 376 51.46 63.92 12.59
CA GLY A 376 52.58 62.99 12.61
C GLY A 376 53.06 62.71 14.04
N GLY A 377 52.17 62.17 14.88
CA GLY A 377 52.55 61.61 16.17
C GLY A 377 53.03 60.16 16.00
N PRO A 378 54.02 59.70 16.78
CA PRO A 378 54.45 58.31 16.75
C PRO A 378 53.23 57.41 16.98
N ARG A 379 52.95 56.52 16.02
CA ARG A 379 51.91 55.51 16.18
C ARG A 379 52.21 54.78 17.49
N PRO A 380 51.33 54.84 18.50
CA PRO A 380 51.49 53.99 19.67
C PRO A 380 51.60 52.55 19.17
N GLU A 381 52.60 51.83 19.67
CA GLU A 381 52.78 50.41 19.40
C GLU A 381 51.41 49.74 19.53
N ARG A 382 50.98 49.10 18.44
CA ARG A 382 49.70 48.42 18.37
C ARG A 382 49.70 47.43 19.56
N PRO A 383 48.79 47.59 20.55
CA PRO A 383 48.75 46.66 21.67
C PRO A 383 48.60 45.25 21.10
N ASP A 384 49.35 44.32 21.68
CA ASP A 384 49.44 42.93 21.25
C ASP A 384 48.02 42.39 20.95
N THR A 385 47.75 42.12 19.67
CA THR A 385 46.40 41.80 19.17
C THR A 385 46.09 40.31 19.27
N GLY A 386 47.05 39.50 19.72
CA GLY A 386 46.91 38.05 19.87
C GLY A 386 45.68 37.65 20.68
N ASP A 387 45.46 38.28 21.84
CA ASP A 387 44.33 38.00 22.73
C ASP A 387 42.95 38.27 22.09
N ALA A 388 42.86 39.26 21.20
CA ALA A 388 41.59 39.63 20.57
C ALA A 388 41.19 38.65 19.46
N ASP A 389 42.18 38.18 18.69
CA ASP A 389 41.98 37.21 17.62
C ASP A 389 41.69 35.81 18.18
N GLU A 390 42.35 35.42 19.27
CA GLU A 390 42.07 34.15 19.96
C GLU A 390 40.63 34.10 20.49
N ARG A 391 40.20 35.14 21.24
CA ARG A 391 38.81 35.25 21.73
C ARG A 391 37.77 35.33 20.59
N ARG A 392 38.16 35.80 19.41
CA ARG A 392 37.28 35.82 18.23
C ARG A 392 37.16 34.41 17.65
N ARG A 393 38.26 33.67 17.54
CA ARG A 393 38.26 32.27 17.07
C ARG A 393 37.45 31.37 18.00
N GLU A 394 37.65 31.49 19.32
CA GLU A 394 36.88 30.75 20.32
C GLU A 394 35.38 30.99 20.18
N ARG A 395 34.96 32.26 20.00
CA ARG A 395 33.54 32.61 19.81
C ARG A 395 32.96 32.01 18.53
N LEU A 396 33.71 32.04 17.42
CA LEU A 396 33.28 31.43 16.16
C LEU A 396 33.18 29.91 16.29
N GLN A 397 34.13 29.26 16.97
CA GLN A 397 34.09 27.83 17.25
C GLN A 397 32.87 27.46 18.10
N GLN A 398 32.58 28.20 19.17
CA GLN A 398 31.38 27.98 19.99
C GLN A 398 30.08 28.15 19.19
N GLN A 399 30.05 29.07 18.22
CA GLN A 399 28.89 29.24 17.34
C GLN A 399 28.73 28.05 16.37
N ILE A 400 29.82 27.53 15.81
CA ILE A 400 29.81 26.32 14.96
C ILE A 400 29.30 25.12 15.76
N GLU A 401 29.83 24.90 16.96
CA GLU A 401 29.40 23.81 17.84
C GLU A 401 27.92 23.92 18.23
N THR A 402 27.43 25.14 18.45
CA THR A 402 26.01 25.38 18.74
C THR A 402 25.12 25.09 17.53
N ALA A 403 25.55 25.48 16.33
CA ALA A 403 24.83 25.17 15.08
C ALA A 403 24.82 23.66 14.81
N GLN A 404 25.94 22.97 15.07
CA GLN A 404 26.04 21.52 14.90
C GLN A 404 25.09 20.78 15.84
N ARG A 405 25.06 21.15 17.13
CA ARG A 405 24.10 20.58 18.09
C ARG A 405 22.65 20.74 17.65
N ARG A 406 22.30 21.88 17.02
CA ARG A 406 20.95 22.09 16.48
C ARG A 406 20.64 21.19 15.29
N ILE A 407 21.62 20.93 14.42
CA ILE A 407 21.48 19.93 13.34
C ILE A 407 21.24 18.56 13.95
N ASP A 408 22.05 18.16 14.92
CA ASP A 408 21.95 16.83 15.54
C ASP A 408 20.59 16.63 16.21
N THR A 409 20.08 17.62 16.95
CA THR A 409 18.72 17.59 17.53
C THR A 409 17.64 17.50 16.45
N ALA A 410 17.78 18.23 15.34
CA ALA A 410 16.81 18.17 14.25
C ALA A 410 16.83 16.81 13.52
N VAL A 411 18.00 16.20 13.38
CA VAL A 411 18.17 14.86 12.79
C VAL A 411 17.61 13.79 13.71
N GLU A 412 17.86 13.86 15.02
CA GLU A 412 17.28 12.95 16.01
C GLU A 412 15.75 13.04 15.97
N ARG A 413 15.21 14.26 15.90
CA ARG A 413 13.76 14.48 15.79
C ARG A 413 13.18 13.93 14.48
N LEU A 414 13.89 14.07 13.35
CA LEU A 414 13.50 13.43 12.10
C LEU A 414 13.49 11.90 12.23
N ALA A 415 14.51 11.32 12.87
CA ALA A 415 14.62 9.88 13.08
C ALA A 415 13.50 9.32 13.98
N GLU A 416 13.12 10.05 15.04
CA GLU A 416 11.94 9.73 15.86
C GLU A 416 10.63 9.70 15.04
N MET A 417 10.53 10.55 14.02
CA MET A 417 9.40 10.58 13.09
C MET A 417 9.53 9.56 11.94
N GLY A 418 10.59 8.75 11.93
CA GLY A 418 10.84 7.74 10.90
C GLY A 418 11.49 8.29 9.62
N PHE A 419 12.16 9.45 9.68
CA PHE A 419 12.86 10.06 8.54
C PHE A 419 14.36 10.21 8.79
N ASP A 420 15.15 10.14 7.73
CA ASP A 420 16.57 10.46 7.75
C ASP A 420 16.80 11.99 7.74
N ARG A 421 18.08 12.41 7.73
CA ARG A 421 18.48 13.82 7.66
C ARG A 421 17.96 14.55 6.40
N LEU A 422 17.68 13.83 5.33
CA LEU A 422 17.18 14.38 4.06
C LEU A 422 15.65 14.41 4.00
N GLY A 423 14.96 13.82 4.99
CA GLY A 423 13.51 13.67 4.99
C GLY A 423 13.01 12.40 4.29
N THR A 424 13.90 11.46 3.96
CA THR A 424 13.57 10.15 3.39
C THR A 424 13.12 9.21 4.49
N PRO A 425 12.06 8.39 4.32
CA PRO A 425 11.70 7.38 5.31
C PRO A 425 12.87 6.43 5.64
N LEU A 426 13.09 6.17 6.93
CA LEU A 426 14.17 5.28 7.42
C LEU A 426 13.89 3.79 7.16
N THR A 427 12.62 3.42 7.13
CA THR A 427 12.20 2.06 6.81
C THR A 427 11.89 1.99 5.34
N ASP A 428 12.54 1.06 4.62
CA ASP A 428 12.13 0.73 3.27
C ASP A 428 10.74 0.07 3.36
N PRO A 429 9.68 0.75 2.87
CA PRO A 429 8.35 0.18 2.94
C PRO A 429 8.25 -1.12 2.13
N CYS A 430 9.13 -1.32 1.14
CA CYS A 430 9.18 -2.52 0.32
C CYS A 430 9.70 -3.77 1.04
N ALA A 431 10.40 -3.58 2.17
CA ALA A 431 10.91 -4.68 2.98
C ALA A 431 9.88 -5.18 4.01
N GLN A 432 8.74 -4.48 4.18
CA GLN A 432 7.77 -4.86 5.20
C GLN A 432 6.99 -6.10 4.77
N THR A 433 6.92 -7.07 5.68
CA THR A 433 6.12 -8.29 5.55
C THR A 433 4.91 -8.23 6.46
N ILE A 434 3.85 -8.94 6.07
CA ILE A 434 2.73 -9.18 7.00
C ILE A 434 3.05 -10.45 7.77
N ASP A 435 3.43 -10.28 9.03
CA ASP A 435 3.80 -11.39 9.92
C ASP A 435 2.58 -12.13 10.49
N GLU A 436 1.37 -11.75 10.09
CA GLU A 436 0.14 -12.40 10.52
C GLU A 436 0.06 -13.83 9.93
N PRO A 437 0.10 -14.87 10.79
CA PRO A 437 0.13 -16.26 10.34
C PRO A 437 -1.21 -16.66 9.73
N LEU A 438 -1.19 -17.09 8.47
CA LEU A 438 -2.38 -17.64 7.82
C LEU A 438 -2.59 -19.11 8.23
N GLY A 439 -3.13 -19.31 9.42
CA GLY A 439 -3.52 -20.62 9.93
C GLY A 439 -4.72 -21.25 9.21
N SER A 440 -5.02 -22.51 9.55
CA SER A 440 -6.32 -23.11 9.17
C SER A 440 -7.44 -22.32 9.83
N LEU A 441 -8.58 -22.17 9.14
CA LEU A 441 -9.78 -21.58 9.77
C LEU A 441 -10.21 -22.33 11.02
N SER A 442 -9.86 -23.62 11.14
CA SER A 442 -10.26 -24.44 12.30
C SER A 442 -9.42 -24.23 13.57
N LEU A 443 -8.32 -23.46 13.51
CA LEU A 443 -7.46 -23.20 14.66
C LEU A 443 -8.13 -22.26 15.67
N ARG A 444 -7.85 -22.46 16.96
CA ARG A 444 -8.46 -21.72 18.08
C ARG A 444 -7.97 -20.29 18.21
N ASP A 445 -6.73 -20.03 17.83
CA ASP A 445 -6.00 -18.84 18.27
C ASP A 445 -6.01 -17.71 17.24
N VAL A 446 -6.85 -17.80 16.21
CA VAL A 446 -6.97 -16.79 15.15
C VAL A 446 -8.30 -16.06 15.30
N GLU A 447 -8.24 -14.78 15.68
CA GLU A 447 -9.43 -13.92 15.75
C GLU A 447 -9.89 -13.50 14.35
N SER A 448 -8.97 -13.12 13.48
CA SER A 448 -9.28 -12.68 12.12
C SER A 448 -8.11 -12.90 11.15
N PHE A 449 -8.41 -12.89 9.85
CA PHE A 449 -7.41 -12.84 8.80
C PHE A 449 -7.45 -11.54 8.01
N THR A 450 -6.29 -10.94 7.75
CA THR A 450 -6.17 -9.90 6.71
C THR A 450 -6.20 -10.56 5.34
N VAL A 451 -7.14 -10.12 4.50
CA VAL A 451 -7.34 -10.62 3.13
C VAL A 451 -7.43 -9.44 2.14
N TRP A 452 -7.10 -9.66 0.87
CA TRP A 452 -7.27 -8.61 -0.15
C TRP A 452 -7.50 -9.13 -1.57
N ALA A 453 -8.02 -8.26 -2.42
CA ALA A 453 -8.18 -8.48 -3.85
C ALA A 453 -7.75 -7.23 -4.66
N HIS A 454 -7.37 -7.45 -5.91
CA HIS A 454 -6.92 -6.41 -6.84
C HIS A 454 -7.89 -6.25 -8.00
N ASP A 455 -8.19 -5.02 -8.41
CA ASP A 455 -8.97 -4.72 -9.61
C ASP A 455 -8.07 -4.22 -10.74
N TYR A 456 -7.52 -5.16 -11.51
CA TYR A 456 -6.72 -4.86 -12.71
C TYR A 456 -7.55 -4.30 -13.86
N SER A 457 -8.88 -4.35 -13.78
CA SER A 457 -9.78 -3.88 -14.84
C SER A 457 -10.28 -2.45 -14.63
N ALA A 458 -9.78 -1.76 -13.59
CA ALA A 458 -10.20 -0.41 -13.24
C ALA A 458 -9.80 0.60 -14.31
N GLN A 459 -10.76 1.46 -14.70
CA GLN A 459 -10.51 2.48 -15.71
C GLN A 459 -9.93 3.75 -15.09
N ARG A 460 -8.91 4.30 -15.73
CA ARG A 460 -8.27 5.55 -15.31
C ARG A 460 -9.28 6.71 -15.28
N GLY A 461 -9.12 7.62 -14.32
CA GLY A 461 -9.97 8.81 -14.16
C GLY A 461 -11.36 8.53 -13.59
N THR A 462 -11.70 7.28 -13.30
CA THR A 462 -13.01 6.87 -12.81
C THR A 462 -13.02 6.76 -11.29
N VAL A 463 -14.18 6.98 -10.66
CA VAL A 463 -14.39 6.77 -9.23
C VAL A 463 -15.22 5.51 -9.01
N TYR A 464 -14.74 4.64 -8.11
CA TYR A 464 -15.37 3.37 -7.79
C TYR A 464 -15.68 3.24 -6.29
N ARG A 465 -16.56 2.31 -5.93
CA ARG A 465 -16.64 1.75 -4.58
C ARG A 465 -16.66 0.23 -4.68
N TYR A 466 -16.18 -0.44 -3.66
CA TYR A 466 -15.97 -1.89 -3.66
C TYR A 466 -16.65 -2.57 -2.48
N ARG A 467 -16.99 -3.84 -2.62
CA ARG A 467 -17.33 -4.72 -1.50
C ARG A 467 -16.80 -6.12 -1.76
N LEU A 468 -16.59 -6.87 -0.69
CA LEU A 468 -15.99 -8.20 -0.72
C LEU A 468 -16.93 -9.23 -0.11
N ARG A 469 -16.86 -10.46 -0.60
CA ARG A 469 -17.38 -11.64 0.08
C ARG A 469 -16.36 -12.77 0.04
N ALA A 470 -16.42 -13.63 1.04
CA ALA A 470 -15.53 -14.77 1.21
C ALA A 470 -16.26 -16.07 0.83
N PHE A 471 -15.50 -17.04 0.32
CA PHE A 471 -15.98 -18.39 0.03
C PHE A 471 -15.23 -19.39 0.90
N VAL A 472 -15.97 -20.15 1.70
CA VAL A 472 -15.42 -21.15 2.61
C VAL A 472 -15.93 -22.53 2.19
N THR A 473 -15.13 -23.58 2.34
CA THR A 473 -15.62 -24.94 2.08
C THR A 473 -16.74 -25.33 3.04
N ASN A 474 -17.78 -25.96 2.51
CA ASN A 474 -18.90 -26.47 3.28
C ASN A 474 -18.50 -27.74 4.05
N PRO A 475 -18.57 -27.78 5.39
CA PRO A 475 -18.25 -28.98 6.16
C PRO A 475 -19.18 -30.17 5.88
N LEU A 476 -20.40 -29.92 5.38
CA LEU A 476 -21.37 -30.96 5.06
C LEU A 476 -21.13 -31.61 3.68
N PHE A 477 -20.23 -31.05 2.86
CA PHE A 477 -19.95 -31.56 1.52
C PHE A 477 -19.49 -33.03 1.54
N GLY A 478 -20.18 -33.87 0.77
CA GLY A 478 -19.94 -35.31 0.69
C GLY A 478 -20.52 -36.15 1.84
N ASN A 479 -21.27 -35.55 2.79
CA ASN A 479 -21.82 -36.23 3.96
C ASN A 479 -23.32 -36.56 3.86
N ALA A 480 -23.87 -36.73 2.64
CA ALA A 480 -25.32 -36.89 2.41
C ALA A 480 -25.99 -38.02 3.24
N ARG A 481 -25.25 -39.08 3.60
CA ARG A 481 -25.76 -40.20 4.41
C ARG A 481 -25.99 -39.84 5.89
N SER A 482 -25.37 -38.77 6.36
CA SER A 482 -25.46 -38.28 7.74
C SER A 482 -26.43 -37.11 7.88
N LEU A 483 -27.08 -36.70 6.79
CA LEU A 483 -28.02 -35.59 6.76
C LEU A 483 -29.46 -36.11 6.61
N ASN A 484 -30.41 -35.36 7.17
CA ASN A 484 -31.83 -35.58 6.92
C ASN A 484 -32.18 -35.25 5.45
N GLU A 485 -33.39 -35.61 5.02
CA GLU A 485 -33.81 -35.44 3.62
C GLU A 485 -33.76 -33.98 3.16
N GLU A 486 -34.12 -33.03 4.03
CA GLU A 486 -34.14 -31.60 3.73
C GLU A 486 -32.73 -31.02 3.53
N GLN A 487 -31.72 -31.58 4.20
CA GLN A 487 -30.34 -31.09 4.18
C GLN A 487 -29.45 -31.78 3.15
N ARG A 488 -29.93 -32.86 2.49
CA ARG A 488 -29.16 -33.54 1.44
C ARG A 488 -28.60 -32.62 0.35
N PRO A 489 -29.31 -31.57 -0.13
CA PRO A 489 -28.75 -30.63 -1.09
C PRO A 489 -27.47 -29.93 -0.59
N LEU A 490 -27.34 -29.69 0.72
CA LEU A 490 -26.12 -29.10 1.30
C LEU A 490 -24.91 -30.03 1.17
N ALA A 491 -25.09 -31.34 1.07
CA ALA A 491 -23.97 -32.25 0.83
C ALA A 491 -23.43 -32.18 -0.61
N GLU A 492 -24.18 -31.60 -1.54
CA GLU A 492 -23.78 -31.36 -2.93
C GLU A 492 -23.16 -29.96 -3.11
N GLN A 493 -23.45 -29.04 -2.18
CA GLN A 493 -22.88 -27.70 -2.17
C GLN A 493 -21.46 -27.70 -1.59
N LEU A 494 -20.48 -27.46 -2.45
CA LEU A 494 -19.06 -27.42 -2.07
C LEU A 494 -18.68 -26.19 -1.23
N LEU A 495 -19.26 -25.02 -1.54
CA LEU A 495 -18.86 -23.74 -0.98
C LEU A 495 -20.01 -23.07 -0.23
N LEU A 496 -19.69 -22.44 0.89
CA LEU A 496 -20.53 -21.49 1.59
C LEU A 496 -20.05 -20.08 1.25
N GLU A 497 -20.99 -19.23 0.89
CA GLU A 497 -20.74 -17.83 0.56
C GLU A 497 -21.02 -16.99 1.81
N SER A 498 -20.10 -16.08 2.17
CA SER A 498 -20.41 -15.08 3.17
C SER A 498 -21.43 -14.08 2.63
N THR A 499 -22.08 -13.37 3.55
CA THR A 499 -22.75 -12.12 3.17
C THR A 499 -21.72 -11.11 2.63
N TRP A 500 -22.19 -10.18 1.80
CA TRP A 500 -21.36 -9.09 1.30
C TRP A 500 -20.97 -8.14 2.43
N SER A 501 -19.73 -7.67 2.41
CA SER A 501 -19.29 -6.56 3.24
C SER A 501 -20.10 -5.28 2.95
N SER A 502 -19.97 -4.29 3.84
CA SER A 502 -20.31 -2.92 3.48
C SER A 502 -19.49 -2.44 2.29
N TRP A 503 -20.03 -1.44 1.57
CA TRP A 503 -19.27 -0.76 0.53
C TRP A 503 -18.12 0.04 1.14
N SER A 504 -16.97 0.05 0.45
CA SER A 504 -15.81 0.87 0.77
C SER A 504 -16.10 2.36 0.59
N GLU A 505 -15.17 3.19 1.07
CA GLU A 505 -15.11 4.60 0.67
C GLU A 505 -14.89 4.72 -0.86
N PRO A 506 -15.34 5.83 -1.48
CA PRO A 506 -15.09 6.10 -2.89
C PRO A 506 -13.60 6.20 -3.22
N VAL A 507 -13.16 5.47 -4.23
CA VAL A 507 -11.77 5.40 -4.68
C VAL A 507 -11.65 6.04 -6.05
N GLN A 508 -10.90 7.13 -6.14
CA GLN A 508 -10.58 7.76 -7.42
C GLN A 508 -9.34 7.10 -8.05
N VAL A 509 -9.50 6.47 -9.21
CA VAL A 509 -8.38 6.00 -10.02
C VAL A 509 -7.79 7.20 -10.75
N PRO A 510 -6.48 7.47 -10.61
CA PRO A 510 -5.85 8.58 -11.32
C PRO A 510 -6.07 8.48 -12.84
N GLY A 511 -6.26 9.63 -13.48
CA GLY A 511 -6.26 9.74 -14.94
C GLY A 511 -4.87 9.51 -15.52
N GLU A 512 -4.75 9.40 -16.84
CA GLU A 512 -3.42 9.32 -17.49
C GLU A 512 -2.60 10.62 -17.31
N VAL A 513 -3.29 11.76 -17.29
CA VAL A 513 -2.69 13.07 -17.12
C VAL A 513 -3.35 13.78 -15.93
N SER A 514 -2.54 14.26 -14.99
CA SER A 514 -2.96 15.23 -13.96
C SER A 514 -2.45 16.62 -14.33
N PHE A 515 -3.11 17.68 -13.87
CA PHE A 515 -2.64 19.04 -14.16
C PHE A 515 -2.95 20.07 -13.09
N PHE A 516 -2.14 21.12 -13.08
CA PHE A 516 -2.24 22.23 -12.15
C PHE A 516 -1.93 23.55 -12.85
N ALA A 517 -2.74 24.54 -12.55
CA ALA A 517 -2.51 25.92 -12.97
C ALA A 517 -1.39 26.56 -12.13
N THR A 518 -0.33 27.04 -12.76
CA THR A 518 0.81 27.66 -12.06
C THR A 518 0.81 29.18 -12.15
N ALA A 519 0.32 29.71 -13.28
CA ALA A 519 0.16 31.14 -13.47
C ALA A 519 -1.00 31.44 -14.43
N ALA A 520 -1.61 32.61 -14.26
CA ALA A 520 -2.51 33.20 -15.22
C ALA A 520 -2.04 34.62 -15.54
N ARG A 521 -2.18 35.03 -16.80
CA ARG A 521 -1.93 36.39 -17.28
C ARG A 521 -3.18 36.86 -17.98
N SER A 522 -3.79 37.91 -17.44
CA SER A 522 -4.93 38.52 -18.08
C SER A 522 -4.53 39.15 -19.41
N GLY A 523 -5.39 38.99 -20.40
CA GLY A 523 -5.28 39.71 -21.66
C GLY A 523 -5.48 41.20 -21.38
N ALA A 524 -4.40 41.97 -21.31
CA ALA A 524 -4.53 43.41 -21.15
C ALA A 524 -5.27 43.99 -22.36
N ALA A 525 -6.42 44.61 -22.13
CA ALA A 525 -6.97 45.56 -23.08
C ALA A 525 -5.95 46.69 -23.19
N ILE A 526 -5.18 46.72 -24.29
CA ILE A 526 -4.21 47.78 -24.54
C ILE A 526 -5.00 49.09 -24.61
N GLY A 527 -4.94 49.87 -23.54
CA GLY A 527 -5.72 51.08 -23.37
C GLY A 527 -5.42 52.09 -24.48
N GLY A 528 -6.46 52.49 -25.21
CA GLY A 528 -6.54 53.83 -25.79
C GLY A 528 -6.36 54.01 -27.30
N LEU A 529 -6.08 52.96 -28.09
CA LEU A 529 -5.88 53.14 -29.54
C LEU A 529 -6.85 52.31 -30.39
N GLY A 530 -8.10 52.79 -30.48
CA GLY A 530 -9.02 52.50 -31.59
C GLY A 530 -9.69 51.11 -31.64
N PRO A 531 -10.85 50.99 -32.32
CA PRO A 531 -11.69 49.79 -32.39
C PRO A 531 -11.10 48.59 -33.17
N THR A 532 -9.81 48.61 -33.53
CA THR A 532 -9.14 47.58 -34.35
C THR A 532 -8.01 46.84 -33.65
N ASN A 533 -7.71 47.12 -32.38
CA ASN A 533 -6.61 46.45 -31.69
C ASN A 533 -7.06 45.14 -31.05
N ALA A 534 -6.53 44.04 -31.60
CA ALA A 534 -6.69 42.68 -31.10
C ALA A 534 -6.42 42.64 -29.59
N ARG A 535 -7.44 42.26 -28.80
CA ARG A 535 -7.23 41.88 -27.41
C ARG A 535 -6.17 40.79 -27.40
N ARG A 536 -5.06 40.98 -26.68
CA ARG A 536 -4.18 39.85 -26.38
C ARG A 536 -5.04 38.84 -25.63
N ALA A 537 -5.07 37.60 -26.12
CA ALA A 537 -5.72 36.52 -25.42
C ALA A 537 -5.12 36.40 -24.00
N GLY A 538 -5.95 36.10 -23.01
CA GLY A 538 -5.44 35.68 -21.71
C GLY A 538 -4.56 34.45 -21.89
N ALA A 539 -3.48 34.34 -21.13
CA ALA A 539 -2.57 33.19 -21.20
C ALA A 539 -2.49 32.50 -19.84
N GLY A 540 -2.48 31.17 -19.84
CA GLY A 540 -2.30 30.34 -18.67
C GLY A 540 -1.02 29.51 -18.78
N SER A 541 -0.34 29.33 -17.66
CA SER A 541 0.77 28.37 -17.52
C SER A 541 0.31 27.21 -16.65
N PHE A 542 0.64 26.00 -17.07
CA PHE A 542 0.21 24.74 -16.46
C PHE A 542 1.40 23.81 -16.27
N GLU A 543 1.37 23.06 -15.18
CA GLU A 543 2.16 21.84 -15.01
C GLU A 543 1.24 20.65 -15.29
N LEU A 544 1.55 19.88 -16.33
CA LEU A 544 0.92 18.60 -16.60
C LEU A 544 1.83 17.49 -16.06
N TYR A 545 1.23 16.39 -15.63
CA TYR A 545 1.93 15.22 -15.13
C TYR A 545 1.37 14.00 -15.86
N ARG A 546 2.22 13.30 -16.62
CA ARG A 546 1.85 12.07 -17.33
C ARG A 546 2.51 10.89 -16.64
N PHE A 547 1.75 9.84 -16.34
CA PHE A 547 2.30 8.64 -15.70
C PHE A 547 3.00 7.76 -16.73
N ILE A 548 4.31 7.52 -16.55
CA ILE A 548 5.22 6.84 -17.48
C ILE A 548 6.23 6.00 -16.68
N TYR A 549 6.28 4.68 -16.90
CA TYR A 549 7.16 3.74 -16.21
C TYR A 549 7.00 3.74 -14.67
N GLY A 550 5.77 3.86 -14.18
CA GLY A 550 5.50 3.89 -12.74
C GLY A 550 5.77 5.24 -12.05
N TYR A 551 6.12 6.28 -12.79
CA TYR A 551 6.37 7.64 -12.26
C TYR A 551 5.55 8.68 -12.97
N TRP A 552 5.11 9.71 -12.26
CA TRP A 552 4.56 10.91 -12.88
C TRP A 552 5.68 11.71 -13.49
N ARG A 553 5.62 12.10 -14.76
CA ARG A 553 6.62 12.94 -15.41
C ARG A 553 6.05 14.30 -15.73
N ARG A 554 6.80 15.34 -15.41
CA ARG A 554 6.37 16.73 -15.54
C ARG A 554 6.46 17.19 -16.99
N ILE A 555 5.45 17.93 -17.42
CA ILE A 555 5.35 18.61 -18.70
C ILE A 555 4.94 20.04 -18.40
N GLU A 556 5.70 21.00 -18.90
CA GLU A 556 5.33 22.40 -18.81
C GLU A 556 4.50 22.78 -20.05
N ALA A 557 3.38 23.45 -19.82
CA ALA A 557 2.49 23.91 -20.87
C ALA A 557 2.18 25.39 -20.68
N THR A 558 2.16 26.15 -21.78
CA THR A 558 1.61 27.51 -21.81
C THR A 558 0.59 27.56 -22.93
N THR A 559 -0.58 28.11 -22.62
CA THR A 559 -1.75 28.06 -23.51
C THR A 559 -2.42 29.43 -23.52
N GLU A 560 -2.81 29.89 -24.70
CA GLU A 560 -3.61 31.12 -24.86
C GLU A 560 -5.12 30.81 -24.82
N SER A 561 -5.93 31.82 -24.54
CA SER A 561 -7.39 31.69 -24.54
C SER A 561 -7.88 31.21 -25.90
N GLY A 562 -8.76 30.21 -25.90
CA GLY A 562 -9.26 29.48 -27.07
C GLY A 562 -8.41 28.28 -27.48
N GLN A 563 -7.23 28.06 -26.89
CA GLN A 563 -6.37 26.92 -27.21
C GLN A 563 -6.54 25.77 -26.22
N ARG A 564 -6.24 24.56 -26.71
CA ARG A 564 -6.16 23.34 -25.90
C ARG A 564 -4.91 23.35 -25.04
N ILE A 565 -5.02 22.87 -23.81
CA ILE A 565 -3.87 22.71 -22.92
C ILE A 565 -3.04 21.50 -23.38
N ALA A 566 -1.86 21.77 -23.93
CA ALA A 566 -0.91 20.77 -24.38
C ALA A 566 0.52 21.26 -24.16
N GLY A 567 1.43 20.31 -23.92
CA GLY A 567 2.85 20.57 -23.73
C GLY A 567 3.70 19.38 -24.15
N THR A 568 5.02 19.60 -24.17
CA THR A 568 6.01 18.55 -24.40
C THR A 568 6.93 18.49 -23.20
N GLY A 569 7.05 17.31 -22.60
CA GLY A 569 8.02 17.00 -21.56
C GLY A 569 9.25 16.33 -22.16
N THR A 570 10.35 16.38 -21.42
CA THR A 570 11.58 15.64 -21.73
C THR A 570 11.90 14.72 -20.57
N HIS A 571 12.56 13.60 -20.86
CA HIS A 571 13.14 12.74 -19.84
C HIS A 571 14.65 12.64 -20.07
N GLN A 572 15.43 12.52 -19.00
CA GLN A 572 16.89 12.47 -19.08
C GLN A 572 17.44 11.03 -19.11
N THR A 573 16.63 10.06 -18.72
CA THR A 573 17.04 8.66 -18.55
C THR A 573 16.52 7.84 -19.71
N GLU A 574 17.37 7.04 -20.36
CA GLU A 574 16.94 6.14 -21.43
C GLU A 574 15.86 5.18 -20.93
N LEU A 575 14.62 5.36 -21.40
CA LEU A 575 13.49 4.53 -21.01
C LEU A 575 13.37 3.35 -22.00
N PRO A 576 13.58 2.10 -21.56
CA PRO A 576 13.70 0.95 -22.47
C PRO A 576 12.34 0.40 -22.89
N ILE A 577 12.09 0.27 -24.19
CA ILE A 577 10.97 -0.48 -24.77
C ILE A 577 11.44 -1.90 -25.05
N PHE A 578 10.78 -2.88 -24.43
CA PHE A 578 11.17 -4.29 -24.51
C PHE A 578 10.46 -5.01 -25.66
N ARG A 579 11.19 -5.73 -26.51
CA ARG A 579 10.59 -6.56 -27.57
C ARG A 579 10.70 -8.04 -27.22
N PHE A 580 9.62 -8.78 -27.42
CA PHE A 580 9.56 -10.23 -27.18
C PHE A 580 9.35 -10.94 -28.50
N GLU A 581 10.24 -11.87 -28.84
CA GLU A 581 10.03 -12.79 -29.96
C GLU A 581 9.76 -14.20 -29.43
N GLY A 582 8.77 -14.86 -30.02
CA GLY A 582 8.45 -16.25 -29.73
C GLY A 582 6.96 -16.57 -29.82
N SER A 583 6.66 -17.74 -30.35
CA SER A 583 5.32 -18.32 -30.35
C SER A 583 5.20 -19.35 -29.22
N GLY A 584 4.09 -19.34 -28.47
CA GLY A 584 3.79 -20.38 -27.49
C GLY A 584 4.55 -20.25 -26.16
N SER A 585 4.99 -21.37 -25.59
CA SER A 585 5.65 -21.45 -24.27
C SER A 585 7.18 -21.34 -24.34
N ASP A 586 7.79 -21.56 -25.50
CA ASP A 586 9.25 -21.54 -25.69
C ASP A 586 9.72 -20.15 -26.12
N ARG A 587 9.54 -19.18 -25.22
CA ARG A 587 9.76 -17.76 -25.52
C ARG A 587 11.03 -17.26 -24.84
N ARG A 588 11.93 -16.69 -25.63
CA ARG A 588 13.19 -16.11 -25.16
C ARG A 588 13.06 -14.60 -25.13
N LEU A 589 13.57 -13.99 -24.07
CA LEU A 589 13.81 -12.55 -24.05
C LEU A 589 14.91 -12.26 -25.08
N LEU A 590 14.57 -11.59 -26.18
CA LEU A 590 15.59 -10.95 -26.99
C LEU A 590 15.90 -9.61 -26.32
N ALA A 591 17.14 -9.46 -25.89
CA ALA A 591 17.61 -8.29 -25.17
C ALA A 591 17.76 -7.03 -26.07
N GLU A 592 17.00 -6.94 -27.16
CA GLU A 592 16.98 -5.72 -27.97
C GLU A 592 15.96 -4.76 -27.34
N PHE A 593 16.47 -3.70 -26.73
CA PHE A 593 15.67 -2.60 -26.21
C PHE A 593 15.76 -1.44 -27.20
N ASP A 594 14.59 -0.97 -27.65
CA ASP A 594 14.50 0.37 -28.25
C ASP A 594 14.43 1.39 -27.11
N THR A 595 14.75 2.65 -27.36
CA THR A 595 14.57 3.71 -26.36
C THR A 595 13.34 4.52 -26.69
N MET A 596 12.53 4.81 -25.68
CA MET A 596 11.42 5.74 -25.83
C MET A 596 11.98 7.10 -26.28
N PRO A 597 11.31 7.81 -27.21
CA PRO A 597 11.74 9.15 -27.59
C PRO A 597 11.97 10.03 -26.36
N GLU A 598 13.06 10.81 -26.36
CA GLU A 598 13.42 11.74 -25.27
C GLU A 598 12.28 12.71 -24.93
N GLN A 599 11.49 13.06 -25.95
CA GLN A 599 10.33 13.93 -25.84
C GLN A 599 9.04 13.11 -25.77
N PHE A 600 8.20 13.44 -24.79
CA PHE A 600 6.85 12.91 -24.70
C PHE A 600 5.84 14.06 -24.67
N ARG A 601 4.70 13.86 -25.31
CA ARG A 601 3.61 14.85 -25.34
C ARG A 601 2.58 14.52 -24.28
N GLY A 602 2.02 15.55 -23.67
CA GLY A 602 0.79 15.46 -22.89
C GLY A 602 -0.18 16.51 -23.34
N SER A 603 -1.45 16.12 -23.47
CA SER A 603 -2.52 17.01 -23.86
C SER A 603 -3.78 16.65 -23.11
N LEU A 604 -4.49 17.66 -22.62
CA LEU A 604 -5.79 17.49 -21.98
C LEU A 604 -6.89 17.92 -22.93
N GLU A 605 -8.04 17.28 -22.90
CA GLU A 605 -9.26 17.76 -23.59
C GLU A 605 -9.90 18.93 -22.84
N LEU A 606 -9.06 19.90 -22.45
CA LEU A 606 -9.41 21.13 -21.75
C LEU A 606 -8.89 22.33 -22.55
N PHE A 607 -9.72 23.35 -22.64
CA PHE A 607 -9.44 24.61 -23.34
C PHE A 607 -9.41 25.74 -22.33
N LEU A 608 -8.41 26.61 -22.43
CA LEU A 608 -8.41 27.85 -21.66
C LEU A 608 -9.44 28.81 -22.29
N ILE A 609 -10.44 29.25 -21.54
CA ILE A 609 -11.43 30.22 -22.02
C ILE A 609 -10.99 31.64 -21.71
N ASP A 610 -10.62 31.92 -20.46
CA ASP A 610 -10.16 33.24 -20.03
C ASP A 610 -9.33 33.17 -18.73
N ALA A 611 -8.58 34.23 -18.46
CA ALA A 611 -7.78 34.47 -17.26
C ALA A 611 -8.16 35.85 -16.67
N PRO A 612 -9.27 35.95 -15.91
CA PRO A 612 -9.78 37.24 -15.42
C PRO A 612 -8.74 38.03 -14.59
N PRO A 613 -8.63 39.36 -14.79
CA PRO A 613 -7.64 40.20 -14.12
C PRO A 613 -7.88 40.49 -12.63
N GLU A 614 -9.10 40.28 -12.09
CA GLU A 614 -9.55 41.03 -10.90
C GLU A 614 -9.50 40.30 -9.55
N THR A 615 -9.19 39.01 -9.48
CA THR A 615 -9.42 38.24 -8.23
C THR A 615 -8.23 38.12 -7.27
N GLY A 616 -7.04 38.65 -7.58
CA GLY A 616 -5.85 38.57 -6.71
C GLY A 616 -5.25 37.15 -6.56
N ALA A 617 -6.09 36.12 -6.52
CA ALA A 617 -5.77 34.76 -6.94
C ALA A 617 -6.06 34.66 -8.45
N ALA A 618 -5.06 34.29 -9.24
CA ALA A 618 -5.20 34.12 -10.68
C ALA A 618 -6.17 32.96 -10.96
N GLU A 619 -7.45 33.24 -11.18
CA GLU A 619 -8.44 32.24 -11.58
C GLU A 619 -8.36 32.02 -13.08
N LEU A 620 -8.50 30.76 -13.51
CA LEU A 620 -8.57 30.34 -14.90
C LEU A 620 -9.95 29.74 -15.14
N LEU A 621 -10.63 30.21 -16.20
CA LEU A 621 -11.85 29.58 -16.68
C LEU A 621 -11.45 28.59 -17.77
N LEU A 622 -11.72 27.31 -17.55
CA LEU A 622 -11.45 26.24 -18.51
C LEU A 622 -12.77 25.65 -19.02
N ALA A 623 -12.76 25.11 -20.22
CA ALA A 623 -13.86 24.32 -20.77
C ALA A 623 -13.38 22.92 -21.15
N THR A 624 -14.18 21.91 -20.84
CA THR A 624 -14.01 20.56 -21.38
C THR A 624 -14.44 20.49 -22.84
N ALA A 625 -14.08 19.42 -23.55
CA ALA A 625 -14.51 19.20 -24.95
C ALA A 625 -16.04 19.12 -25.13
N ASP A 626 -16.79 18.72 -24.10
CA ASP A 626 -18.26 18.74 -24.07
C ASP A 626 -18.86 20.09 -23.62
N GLY A 627 -18.02 21.10 -23.38
CA GLY A 627 -18.44 22.47 -23.08
C GLY A 627 -18.75 22.76 -21.61
N GLN A 628 -18.45 21.84 -20.69
CA GLN A 628 -18.57 22.12 -19.26
C GLN A 628 -17.50 23.12 -18.82
N LEU A 629 -17.92 24.17 -18.13
CA LEU A 629 -17.02 25.18 -17.60
C LEU A 629 -16.52 24.78 -16.22
N MET A 630 -15.23 24.94 -15.98
CA MET A 630 -14.59 24.76 -14.68
C MET A 630 -13.73 25.98 -14.35
N VAL A 631 -13.68 26.35 -13.07
CA VAL A 631 -12.82 27.42 -12.57
C VAL A 631 -11.70 26.80 -11.76
N GLN A 632 -10.46 27.15 -12.07
CA GLN A 632 -9.29 26.66 -11.36
C GLN A 632 -8.42 27.81 -10.88
N ARG A 633 -7.95 27.74 -9.63
CA ARG A 633 -7.06 28.75 -9.06
C ARG A 633 -5.61 28.41 -9.37
N ALA A 634 -4.89 29.36 -9.93
CA ALA A 634 -3.46 29.25 -10.09
C ALA A 634 -2.76 29.28 -8.73
N ARG A 635 -1.70 28.49 -8.60
CA ARG A 635 -0.91 28.33 -7.36
C ARG A 635 -1.65 27.70 -6.20
N GLU A 636 -2.72 26.96 -6.47
CA GLU A 636 -3.26 26.04 -5.46
C GLU A 636 -2.25 24.89 -5.28
N SER A 637 -1.30 25.09 -4.37
CA SER A 637 -0.42 24.05 -3.89
C SER A 637 -1.17 23.21 -2.86
N GLY A 638 -1.19 21.90 -3.07
CA GLY A 638 -1.70 20.95 -2.09
C GLY A 638 -0.86 19.70 -2.09
N ILE A 639 -1.08 18.86 -1.08
CA ILE A 639 -0.37 17.59 -0.85
C ILE A 639 -0.26 16.76 -2.14
N ARG A 640 -1.31 16.78 -3.00
CA ARG A 640 -1.33 16.09 -4.29
C ARG A 640 -0.31 16.65 -5.29
N LEU A 641 -0.18 17.97 -5.44
CA LEU A 641 0.79 18.57 -6.36
C LEU A 641 2.22 18.27 -5.91
N ASP A 642 2.48 18.37 -4.61
CA ASP A 642 3.81 18.09 -4.07
C ASP A 642 4.19 16.61 -4.24
N ALA A 643 3.25 15.68 -4.03
CA ALA A 643 3.46 14.26 -4.32
C ALA A 643 3.75 13.98 -5.81
N LEU A 644 3.09 14.70 -6.74
CA LEU A 644 3.34 14.56 -8.18
C LEU A 644 4.69 15.14 -8.60
N ARG A 645 5.10 16.28 -8.02
CA ARG A 645 6.43 16.87 -8.22
C ARG A 645 7.53 15.96 -7.72
N GLU A 646 7.33 15.37 -6.54
CA GLU A 646 8.29 14.44 -5.97
C GLU A 646 8.39 13.16 -6.81
N SER A 647 7.24 12.61 -7.25
CA SER A 647 7.23 11.48 -8.19
C SER A 647 7.95 11.80 -9.51
N ALA A 648 7.82 13.03 -10.02
CA ALA A 648 8.55 13.48 -11.22
C ALA A 648 10.04 13.60 -10.99
N ARG A 649 10.46 14.18 -9.86
CA ARG A 649 11.87 14.27 -9.49
C ARG A 649 12.51 12.89 -9.35
N ILE A 650 11.82 11.92 -8.74
CA ILE A 650 12.31 10.55 -8.62
C ILE A 650 12.36 9.88 -10.01
N GLY A 651 11.31 10.04 -10.81
CA GLY A 651 11.21 9.44 -12.14
C GLY A 651 12.24 9.94 -13.14
N GLU A 652 12.82 11.13 -12.92
CA GLU A 652 13.94 11.65 -13.74
C GLU A 652 15.20 10.80 -13.61
N THR A 653 15.47 10.22 -12.43
CA THR A 653 16.68 9.44 -12.13
C THR A 653 16.39 7.96 -11.84
N ALA A 654 15.14 7.53 -11.90
CA ALA A 654 14.75 6.17 -11.55
C ALA A 654 15.29 5.15 -12.56
N GLU A 655 15.96 4.11 -12.06
CA GLU A 655 16.38 2.96 -12.86
C GLU A 655 15.19 2.04 -13.14
N ILE A 656 14.98 1.69 -14.40
CA ILE A 656 13.93 0.75 -14.81
C ILE A 656 14.49 -0.68 -14.75
N ARG A 657 13.82 -1.55 -13.98
CA ARG A 657 14.21 -2.96 -13.87
C ARG A 657 14.06 -3.67 -15.22
N ARG A 658 14.85 -4.72 -15.45
CA ARG A 658 14.69 -5.55 -16.65
C ARG A 658 13.55 -6.56 -16.45
N PRO A 659 12.78 -6.88 -17.50
CA PRO A 659 11.75 -7.94 -17.45
C PRO A 659 12.30 -9.24 -16.88
N GLY A 660 11.55 -9.88 -15.99
CA GLY A 660 11.92 -11.13 -15.33
C GLY A 660 13.00 -10.99 -14.25
N GLN A 661 13.63 -9.82 -14.08
CA GLN A 661 14.34 -9.52 -12.84
C GLN A 661 13.31 -9.18 -11.78
N GLN A 662 12.75 -10.21 -11.17
CA GLN A 662 12.15 -10.01 -9.86
C GLN A 662 13.27 -9.42 -8.97
N GLY A 663 13.01 -8.27 -8.34
CA GLY A 663 13.76 -7.95 -7.11
C GLY A 663 13.64 -9.16 -6.17
N GLU A 664 14.56 -9.32 -5.21
CA GLU A 664 14.47 -10.42 -4.24
C GLU A 664 13.00 -10.61 -3.85
N PRO A 665 12.44 -11.83 -4.03
CA PRO A 665 11.01 -12.06 -3.93
C PRO A 665 10.52 -11.43 -2.64
N ILE A 666 9.48 -10.58 -2.74
CA ILE A 666 8.90 -9.91 -1.57
C ILE A 666 8.70 -11.00 -0.50
N PRO A 667 9.41 -10.93 0.64
CA PRO A 667 9.43 -12.02 1.59
C PRO A 667 7.99 -12.29 2.03
N GLY A 668 7.54 -13.54 1.82
CA GLY A 668 6.13 -13.94 2.00
C GLY A 668 5.46 -14.53 0.77
N GLY A 669 6.02 -14.40 -0.45
CA GLY A 669 5.48 -15.00 -1.68
C GLY A 669 6.04 -16.36 -2.08
N GLY A 670 7.14 -16.80 -1.45
CA GLY A 670 7.71 -18.13 -1.70
C GLY A 670 7.06 -19.18 -0.80
N PRO A 671 6.89 -20.44 -1.26
CA PRO A 671 6.65 -21.53 -0.33
C PRO A 671 7.76 -21.49 0.71
N THR A 672 7.40 -21.46 1.99
CA THR A 672 8.36 -21.58 3.08
C THR A 672 9.27 -22.76 2.74
N PRO A 673 10.60 -22.60 2.68
CA PRO A 673 11.48 -23.74 2.47
C PRO A 673 11.10 -24.78 3.52
N MET A 674 10.65 -25.95 3.05
CA MET A 674 10.42 -27.09 3.93
C MET A 674 11.70 -27.27 4.76
N PRO A 675 11.61 -27.48 6.08
CA PRO A 675 12.81 -27.74 6.87
C PRO A 675 13.57 -28.91 6.25
N ASP A 676 14.87 -28.70 5.98
CA ASP A 676 15.79 -29.64 5.32
C ASP A 676 15.93 -31.00 6.05
N ASP A 677 15.29 -31.18 7.20
CA ASP A 677 15.35 -32.38 8.04
C ASP A 677 14.14 -33.32 7.88
N ALA A 678 13.31 -33.17 6.85
CA ALA A 678 12.35 -34.22 6.50
C ALA A 678 13.12 -35.46 6.00
N PRO A 679 13.09 -36.61 6.70
CA PRO A 679 13.83 -37.79 6.28
C PRO A 679 13.31 -38.24 4.89
N PRO A 680 14.20 -38.68 3.98
CA PRO A 680 13.79 -39.10 2.65
C PRO A 680 12.77 -40.24 2.78
N GLY A 681 11.52 -39.95 2.42
CA GLY A 681 10.45 -40.91 2.37
C GLY A 681 10.85 -42.05 1.44
N GLY A 682 11.13 -43.22 2.02
CA GLY A 682 11.46 -44.43 1.30
C GLY A 682 10.29 -44.89 0.44
N GLY A 683 10.35 -44.55 -0.86
CA GLY A 683 9.51 -45.14 -1.88
C GLY A 683 9.88 -46.60 -2.09
N GLY A 684 9.18 -47.50 -1.40
CA GLY A 684 9.20 -48.93 -1.69
C GLY A 684 8.54 -49.20 -3.05
N ALA A 685 9.35 -49.49 -4.06
CA ALA A 685 8.89 -50.01 -5.35
C ALA A 685 8.30 -51.43 -5.17
N PRO A 686 7.19 -51.78 -5.84
CA PRO A 686 6.70 -53.15 -5.85
C PRO A 686 7.63 -54.04 -6.70
N PRO A 687 7.81 -55.33 -6.34
CA PRO A 687 8.66 -56.23 -7.10
C PRO A 687 8.00 -56.59 -8.45
N GLY A 688 8.55 -56.02 -9.52
CA GLY A 688 8.26 -56.43 -10.89
C GLY A 688 8.89 -57.80 -11.19
N GLY A 689 8.04 -58.84 -11.21
CA GLY A 689 8.40 -60.17 -11.71
C GLY A 689 8.56 -60.15 -13.22
N GLY A 690 9.76 -60.50 -13.70
CA GLY A 690 10.13 -60.54 -15.10
C GLY A 690 9.43 -61.65 -15.88
N GLY A 691 8.87 -61.28 -17.03
CA GLY A 691 8.49 -62.18 -18.11
C GLY A 691 9.33 -61.87 -19.35
N THR A 692 10.21 -62.79 -19.72
CA THR A 692 11.01 -62.80 -20.94
C THR A 692 10.10 -62.94 -22.17
N PRO A 693 10.26 -62.14 -23.24
CA PRO A 693 9.65 -62.45 -24.53
C PRO A 693 10.59 -63.35 -25.36
N PRO A 694 10.07 -64.36 -26.08
CA PRO A 694 10.84 -65.08 -27.08
C PRO A 694 10.92 -64.24 -28.37
N GLY A 695 12.05 -64.37 -29.05
CA GLY A 695 12.35 -63.65 -30.28
C GLY A 695 11.52 -64.07 -31.50
N GLY A 696 11.75 -63.30 -32.56
CA GLY A 696 11.14 -63.41 -33.90
C GLY A 696 10.72 -62.01 -34.33
N GLY A 697 11.30 -61.35 -35.33
CA GLY A 697 11.84 -61.84 -36.58
C GLY A 697 11.05 -61.15 -37.70
N GLY A 698 11.74 -60.44 -38.60
CA GLY A 698 11.17 -59.98 -39.86
C GLY A 698 11.06 -58.47 -40.05
N SER A 699 12.05 -57.90 -40.73
CA SER A 699 11.88 -56.67 -41.51
C SER A 699 10.89 -56.88 -42.66
N PRO A 700 10.28 -55.80 -43.18
CA PRO A 700 10.19 -55.65 -44.62
C PRO A 700 10.68 -54.26 -45.10
N PRO A 701 11.10 -54.15 -46.37
CA PRO A 701 11.67 -52.94 -46.93
C PRO A 701 10.63 -52.03 -47.59
N ASP A 702 11.03 -50.77 -47.73
CA ASP A 702 10.64 -49.75 -48.72
C ASP A 702 9.30 -49.89 -49.46
N ARG A 703 8.43 -48.91 -49.22
CA ARG A 703 7.93 -48.00 -50.27
C ARG A 703 7.34 -46.72 -49.70
#